data_AF-A0A559MNF8-F1
#
_entry.id   AF-A0A559MNF8-F1
#
_cell.length_a   1.000
_cell.length_b   1.000
_cell.length_c   1.000
_cell.angle_alpha   90.00
_cell.angle_beta   90.00
_cell.angle_gamma   90.00
#
_symmetry.space_group_name_H-M   'P 1'
#
loop_
_entity.id
_entity.type
_entity.pdbx_description
1 polymer ?
#
loop_
_entity_poly.entity_id
_entity_poly.type
_entity_poly.pdbx_seq_one_letter_code
_entity_poly.pdbx_strand_id
1 'polypeptide(L)'
;MPGTLKLLNRNPITYESAANDEDNIISKVADVAPYQHSLRCTWIRGSFNVCIPVEVKETSGSVSREVLMRCPMSHKLAEARYPGTVDEKVSCEVGTYAWMQDNCSHIRIPHLFGFGFSDNHHFTHATHRPFYIRFVRMARRYLCTLLRYPVPSQYTHNPTSYSLRTGYLLLEYFKPSTGQMLSKTWNEHREDPTRKQNLFRSMARLILSLARVPQARIGSFRFHDDGTVALANRPLSCSTIILENDGAPRIIQRSDTYMCTDAFVSDMLTFHNHRFLSQPNAVYDEQDCRGQMAVKTLLRALSHHYINRERRNGPFILQLTDFHASNIFVDQEWNITGLIDLEWICSLPVEMLAVPYWLTGRGIDQIKEEHLDEFDKVRKEFMHIFEEEEQKIAGKEHDILLTKVMCDMWESKGVWFWYCVESVNAMYFLLESHLCPRFSGRLSLKAEEIVSQFWCENSEVIIAKKLAEKESEMNPPGRESVKRMSSQLWTLGSSMICAKLDAQDAPPPNSIVSWQDGHNTFHLTPRNESLLVNLSGGDSVTDRIQDRGTNGGVWGIGNEVICKVKSWSEGRQLEASTMKFVRDNFPSVPLPEVLYSWIDRPLHRTFLIMKRVHARTLNVAWPTLSTGQRQNIANEMAEHCFTFAGKTSSNYETASGCGVLENWLKKRPPASYTTTWLPVTLGPLSGPDLKEYMSKISVEPVPDFDVDALPFYHCDLGPTNILVSDDGNSVAAIIDWEAVAYCPSFWLATRPATNWAYRLSEPNDDSQDLYEWSKLFSSTLVAKGFSCQDEAFRKWRQAVSHC
;
A
#
# COMPACT_ATOMS: atom_id res chain seq x y z
N MET A 1 -20.21 -48.65 -16.88
CA MET A 1 -20.93 -47.58 -17.59
C MET A 1 -22.43 -47.77 -17.38
N PRO A 2 -23.28 -46.74 -17.47
CA PRO A 2 -23.10 -45.39 -16.93
C PRO A 2 -24.38 -44.89 -16.23
N GLY A 3 -24.23 -44.22 -15.09
CA GLY A 3 -25.29 -43.36 -14.54
C GLY A 3 -25.21 -42.01 -15.23
N THR A 4 -25.99 -41.83 -16.29
CA THR A 4 -26.14 -40.60 -17.06
C THR A 4 -26.69 -39.47 -16.18
N LEU A 5 -26.02 -38.32 -16.09
CA LEU A 5 -26.61 -37.07 -15.60
C LEU A 5 -26.88 -36.16 -16.79
N LYS A 6 -28.16 -36.08 -17.18
CA LYS A 6 -28.68 -35.15 -18.18
C LYS A 6 -28.74 -33.74 -17.56
N LEU A 7 -28.10 -32.80 -18.26
CA LEU A 7 -28.25 -31.35 -18.15
C LEU A 7 -29.73 -30.96 -18.24
N LEU A 8 -30.26 -30.20 -17.27
CA LEU A 8 -31.53 -29.49 -17.41
C LEU A 8 -31.55 -28.18 -16.60
N ASN A 9 -31.85 -27.09 -17.31
CA ASN A 9 -32.35 -25.78 -16.86
C ASN A 9 -31.37 -24.83 -16.16
N ARG A 10 -30.53 -24.16 -16.97
CA ARG A 10 -30.01 -22.82 -16.67
C ARG A 10 -30.91 -21.75 -17.28
N ASN A 11 -31.24 -20.73 -16.48
CA ASN A 11 -31.36 -19.36 -16.98
C ASN A 11 -29.96 -18.69 -16.96
N PRO A 12 -29.73 -17.63 -17.76
CA PRO A 12 -28.40 -17.12 -18.08
C PRO A 12 -27.77 -16.35 -16.90
N ILE A 13 -26.45 -16.48 -16.77
CA ILE A 13 -25.62 -15.65 -15.87
C ILE A 13 -25.69 -14.20 -16.36
N THR A 14 -25.99 -13.25 -15.48
CA THR A 14 -25.91 -11.80 -15.78
C THR A 14 -24.57 -11.21 -15.39
N TYR A 15 -24.17 -10.15 -16.09
CA TYR A 15 -22.87 -9.49 -16.01
C TYR A 15 -22.49 -9.01 -14.60
N GLU A 16 -23.41 -8.46 -13.80
CA GLU A 16 -23.12 -8.03 -12.41
C GLU A 16 -22.81 -9.18 -11.43
N SER A 17 -23.27 -10.41 -11.72
CA SER A 17 -22.96 -11.60 -10.92
C SER A 17 -21.61 -12.22 -11.27
N ALA A 18 -21.12 -11.96 -12.48
CA ALA A 18 -19.77 -12.32 -12.92
C ALA A 18 -18.77 -11.21 -12.59
N ALA A 19 -19.16 -9.93 -12.55
CA ALA A 19 -18.24 -8.79 -12.45
C ALA A 19 -17.45 -8.61 -11.14
N ASN A 20 -17.70 -9.39 -10.08
CA ASN A 20 -16.74 -9.51 -8.95
C ASN A 20 -15.71 -10.64 -9.17
N ASP A 21 -15.78 -11.29 -10.34
CA ASP A 21 -14.97 -12.37 -10.95
C ASP A 21 -14.01 -13.09 -9.99
N GLU A 22 -14.62 -13.90 -9.13
CA GLU A 22 -14.02 -15.13 -8.64
C GLU A 22 -13.89 -16.10 -9.82
N ASP A 23 -12.67 -16.25 -10.33
CA ASP A 23 -12.33 -17.31 -11.27
C ASP A 23 -12.58 -18.68 -10.61
N ASN A 24 -13.81 -19.16 -10.74
CA ASN A 24 -14.34 -20.53 -10.78
C ASN A 24 -13.41 -21.70 -10.38
N ILE A 25 -12.71 -21.63 -9.26
CA ILE A 25 -12.19 -22.82 -8.55
C ILE A 25 -13.37 -23.49 -7.82
N ILE A 26 -14.23 -22.68 -7.20
CA ILE A 26 -15.36 -23.14 -6.39
C ILE A 26 -16.38 -23.92 -7.21
N SER A 27 -16.70 -23.50 -8.45
CA SER A 27 -17.61 -24.25 -9.33
C SER A 27 -16.96 -25.49 -9.98
N LYS A 28 -15.64 -25.49 -10.19
CA LYS A 28 -14.91 -26.62 -10.76
C LYS A 28 -14.64 -27.73 -9.75
N VAL A 29 -14.55 -27.40 -8.46
CA VAL A 29 -14.49 -28.39 -7.36
C VAL A 29 -15.91 -28.88 -6.98
N ALA A 30 -16.95 -28.10 -7.30
CA ALA A 30 -18.35 -28.38 -6.97
C ALA A 30 -19.03 -29.53 -7.75
N ASP A 31 -18.32 -30.26 -8.61
CA ASP A 31 -18.85 -31.49 -9.25
C ASP A 31 -18.87 -32.72 -8.29
N VAL A 32 -18.72 -32.51 -6.98
CA VAL A 32 -18.77 -33.55 -5.94
C VAL A 32 -19.89 -33.29 -4.91
N ALA A 33 -21.15 -33.50 -5.33
CA ALA A 33 -22.32 -33.88 -4.49
C ALA A 33 -22.79 -32.90 -3.35
N PRO A 34 -23.99 -33.10 -2.73
CA PRO A 34 -24.94 -32.02 -2.40
C PRO A 34 -24.86 -31.46 -0.96
N TYR A 35 -23.68 -31.37 -0.35
CA TYR A 35 -23.53 -30.81 1.02
C TYR A 35 -23.07 -29.34 0.99
N GLN A 36 -23.87 -28.45 0.39
CA GLN A 36 -23.43 -27.08 0.08
C GLN A 36 -23.46 -26.08 1.25
N HIS A 37 -24.11 -26.36 2.38
CA HIS A 37 -24.30 -25.34 3.43
C HIS A 37 -23.39 -25.46 4.67
N SER A 38 -22.80 -26.64 4.95
CA SER A 38 -21.95 -26.83 6.15
C SER A 38 -20.44 -26.82 5.89
N LEU A 39 -20.00 -26.90 4.63
CA LEU A 39 -18.58 -27.04 4.24
C LEU A 39 -17.84 -25.70 4.00
N ARG A 40 -18.55 -24.58 3.83
CA ARG A 40 -17.93 -23.27 3.52
C ARG A 40 -17.26 -22.58 4.72
N CYS A 41 -17.60 -22.95 5.96
CA CYS A 41 -17.06 -22.29 7.16
C CYS A 41 -15.68 -22.79 7.63
N THR A 42 -15.08 -23.78 6.94
CA THR A 42 -13.81 -24.42 7.35
C THR A 42 -12.64 -24.20 6.40
N TRP A 43 -12.83 -23.46 5.30
CA TRP A 43 -11.76 -23.18 4.34
C TRP A 43 -10.83 -22.10 4.88
N ILE A 44 -9.53 -22.31 4.72
CA ILE A 44 -8.50 -21.38 5.16
C ILE A 44 -8.02 -20.61 3.93
N ARG A 45 -8.18 -19.29 3.92
CA ARG A 45 -7.72 -18.42 2.84
C ARG A 45 -6.44 -17.70 3.26
N GLY A 46 -5.35 -17.96 2.54
CA GLY A 46 -4.11 -17.19 2.64
C GLY A 46 -4.01 -16.11 1.55
N SER A 47 -2.84 -15.47 1.45
CA SER A 47 -2.58 -14.39 0.47
C SER A 47 -2.61 -14.88 -0.98
N PHE A 48 -2.02 -16.05 -1.25
CA PHE A 48 -1.89 -16.63 -2.60
C PHE A 48 -2.62 -17.96 -2.78
N ASN A 49 -3.08 -18.59 -1.70
CA ASN A 49 -3.59 -19.95 -1.72
C ASN A 49 -4.91 -20.08 -0.94
N VAL A 50 -5.76 -20.99 -1.40
CA VAL A 50 -6.90 -21.51 -0.66
C VAL A 50 -6.55 -22.91 -0.17
N CYS A 51 -6.76 -23.15 1.12
CA CYS A 51 -6.47 -24.41 1.79
C CYS A 51 -7.77 -25.03 2.29
N ILE A 52 -8.03 -26.25 1.86
CA ILE A 52 -9.26 -27.00 2.13
C ILE A 52 -8.89 -28.21 3.00
N PRO A 53 -9.30 -28.24 4.28
CA PRO A 53 -9.15 -29.44 5.10
C PRO A 53 -10.01 -30.58 4.53
N VAL A 54 -9.42 -31.76 4.38
CA VAL A 54 -10.06 -32.95 3.82
C VAL A 54 -9.85 -34.12 4.79
N GLU A 55 -10.94 -34.74 5.21
CA GLU A 55 -10.90 -35.97 6.00
C GLU A 55 -10.97 -37.19 5.07
N VAL A 56 -9.91 -38.00 5.06
CA VAL A 56 -9.82 -39.23 4.27
C VAL A 56 -10.09 -40.41 5.20
N LYS A 57 -11.18 -41.16 4.93
CA LYS A 57 -11.51 -42.39 5.65
C LYS A 57 -10.88 -43.59 4.97
N GLU A 58 -10.15 -44.41 5.73
CA GLU A 58 -9.59 -45.66 5.22
C GLU A 58 -10.72 -46.68 5.00
N THR A 59 -10.59 -47.56 3.99
CA THR A 59 -11.63 -48.52 3.56
C THR A 59 -12.03 -49.52 4.65
N SER A 60 -11.22 -49.66 5.70
CA SER A 60 -11.45 -50.47 6.91
C SER A 60 -12.33 -49.78 7.97
N GLY A 61 -12.70 -48.52 7.78
CA GLY A 61 -13.64 -47.77 8.62
C GLY A 61 -13.12 -47.30 9.98
N SER A 62 -11.87 -47.62 10.36
CA SER A 62 -11.36 -47.39 11.72
C SER A 62 -10.41 -46.19 11.88
N VAL A 63 -9.82 -45.65 10.81
CA VAL A 63 -8.87 -44.53 10.88
C VAL A 63 -9.23 -43.47 9.85
N SER A 64 -9.45 -42.23 10.32
CA SER A 64 -9.52 -41.05 9.47
C SER A 64 -8.19 -40.29 9.50
N ARG A 65 -7.74 -39.83 8.33
CA ARG A 65 -6.58 -38.96 8.17
C ARG A 65 -7.04 -37.59 7.71
N GLU A 66 -6.62 -36.55 8.41
CA GLU A 66 -6.83 -35.17 7.99
C GLU A 66 -5.67 -34.72 7.10
N VAL A 67 -5.99 -34.33 5.87
CA VAL A 67 -5.03 -33.75 4.92
C VAL A 67 -5.50 -32.35 4.54
N LEU A 68 -4.57 -31.50 4.12
CA LEU A 68 -4.85 -30.16 3.66
C LEU A 68 -4.62 -30.09 2.15
N MET A 69 -5.69 -29.84 1.40
CA MET A 69 -5.59 -29.59 -0.04
C MET A 69 -5.35 -28.09 -0.27
N ARG A 70 -4.18 -27.74 -0.78
CA ARG A 70 -3.78 -26.37 -1.09
C ARG A 70 -3.91 -26.11 -2.59
N CYS A 71 -4.63 -25.06 -2.96
CA CYS A 71 -4.80 -24.63 -4.35
C CYS A 71 -4.35 -23.17 -4.50
N PRO A 72 -3.44 -22.84 -5.42
CA PRO A 72 -3.08 -21.46 -5.71
C PRO A 72 -4.24 -20.69 -6.35
N MET A 73 -4.33 -19.40 -6.04
CA MET A 73 -5.32 -18.47 -6.59
C MET A 73 -4.77 -17.80 -7.86
N SER A 74 -5.28 -18.15 -9.04
CA SER A 74 -4.82 -17.62 -10.34
C SER A 74 -4.76 -16.09 -10.41
N HIS A 75 -5.80 -15.41 -9.91
CA HIS A 75 -5.93 -13.94 -9.90
C HIS A 75 -4.94 -13.22 -8.96
N LYS A 76 -4.18 -13.95 -8.14
CA LYS A 76 -3.11 -13.42 -7.28
C LYS A 76 -1.71 -13.68 -7.84
N LEU A 77 -1.61 -14.37 -8.97
CA LEU A 77 -0.36 -14.87 -9.53
C LEU A 77 -0.12 -14.36 -10.96
N ALA A 78 -0.76 -13.25 -11.35
CA ALA A 78 -0.69 -12.70 -12.70
C ALA A 78 -1.02 -13.71 -13.82
N GLU A 79 -1.75 -14.79 -13.51
CA GLU A 79 -1.98 -15.92 -14.43
C GLU A 79 -2.69 -15.47 -15.72
N ALA A 80 -3.61 -14.51 -15.60
CA ALA A 80 -4.31 -13.94 -16.75
C ALA A 80 -3.39 -13.24 -17.76
N ARG A 81 -2.29 -12.66 -17.26
CA ARG A 81 -1.29 -11.97 -18.09
C ARG A 81 -0.17 -12.91 -18.54
N TYR A 82 0.22 -13.83 -17.66
CA TYR A 82 1.30 -14.79 -17.87
C TYR A 82 0.81 -16.21 -17.56
N PRO A 83 0.14 -16.87 -18.52
CA PRO A 83 -0.34 -18.24 -18.32
C PRO A 83 0.80 -19.21 -17.95
N GLY A 84 0.54 -20.09 -17.00
CA GLY A 84 1.50 -21.05 -16.45
C GLY A 84 2.26 -20.57 -15.21
N THR A 85 1.92 -19.41 -14.65
CA THR A 85 2.53 -18.90 -13.40
C THR A 85 2.06 -19.68 -12.17
N VAL A 86 0.81 -20.16 -12.18
CA VAL A 86 0.28 -21.11 -11.18
C VAL A 86 1.16 -22.36 -11.11
N ASP A 87 1.44 -22.99 -12.25
CA ASP A 87 2.27 -24.20 -12.32
C ASP A 87 3.75 -23.90 -12.07
N GLU A 88 4.25 -22.72 -12.44
CA GLU A 88 5.58 -22.23 -12.03
C GLU A 88 5.72 -22.24 -10.51
N LYS A 89 4.78 -21.60 -9.81
CA LYS A 89 4.76 -21.53 -8.35
C LYS A 89 4.66 -22.92 -7.72
N VAL A 90 3.73 -23.76 -8.16
CA VAL A 90 3.57 -25.14 -7.63
C VAL A 90 4.85 -25.94 -7.85
N SER A 91 5.46 -25.84 -9.03
CA SER A 91 6.73 -26.50 -9.34
C SER A 91 7.86 -26.03 -8.41
N CYS A 92 7.92 -24.74 -8.08
CA CYS A 92 8.90 -24.21 -7.14
C CYS A 92 8.69 -24.74 -5.72
N GLU A 93 7.45 -24.68 -5.21
CA GLU A 93 7.11 -25.17 -3.88
C GLU A 93 7.42 -26.66 -3.73
N VAL A 94 7.00 -27.48 -4.70
CA VAL A 94 7.28 -28.92 -4.72
C VAL A 94 8.78 -29.21 -4.81
N GLY A 95 9.50 -28.47 -5.66
CA GLY A 95 10.96 -28.60 -5.79
C GLY A 95 11.66 -28.36 -4.45
N THR A 96 11.24 -27.32 -3.73
CA THR A 96 11.72 -27.00 -2.38
C THR A 96 11.38 -28.09 -1.38
N TYR A 97 10.14 -28.61 -1.35
CA TYR A 97 9.76 -29.74 -0.49
C TYR A 97 10.66 -30.96 -0.73
N ALA A 98 10.80 -31.36 -1.99
CA ALA A 98 11.61 -32.51 -2.36
C ALA A 98 13.09 -32.33 -1.99
N TRP A 99 13.64 -31.13 -2.18
CA TRP A 99 15.02 -30.82 -1.83
C TRP A 99 15.23 -30.83 -0.30
N MET A 100 14.35 -30.18 0.47
CA MET A 100 14.45 -30.12 1.93
C MET A 100 14.26 -31.49 2.59
N GLN A 101 13.39 -32.35 2.04
CA GLN A 101 13.23 -33.72 2.53
C GLN A 101 14.52 -34.54 2.42
N ASP A 102 15.30 -34.35 1.34
CA ASP A 102 16.55 -35.07 1.11
C ASP A 102 17.76 -34.39 1.82
N ASN A 103 17.77 -33.06 2.00
CA ASN A 103 18.95 -32.31 2.48
C ASN A 103 18.78 -31.66 3.85
N CYS A 104 17.57 -31.49 4.37
CA CYS A 104 17.27 -30.80 5.64
C CYS A 104 16.20 -31.55 6.44
N SER A 105 16.32 -32.88 6.55
CA SER A 105 15.30 -33.75 7.14
C SER A 105 15.00 -33.49 8.62
N HIS A 106 15.87 -32.75 9.32
CA HIS A 106 15.66 -32.32 10.70
C HIS A 106 14.75 -31.08 10.83
N ILE A 107 14.55 -30.32 9.75
CA ILE A 107 13.57 -29.23 9.72
C ILE A 107 12.20 -29.84 9.49
N ARG A 108 11.29 -29.64 10.45
CA ARG A 108 9.93 -30.14 10.36
C ARG A 108 9.09 -29.30 9.39
N ILE A 109 8.76 -29.88 8.24
CA ILE A 109 7.84 -29.32 7.23
C ILE A 109 6.67 -30.28 7.01
N PRO A 110 5.47 -29.83 6.59
CA PRO A 110 4.33 -30.71 6.32
C PRO A 110 4.68 -31.87 5.38
N HIS A 111 4.19 -33.07 5.68
CA HIS A 111 4.37 -34.19 4.75
C HIS A 111 3.59 -33.93 3.46
N LEU A 112 4.28 -33.77 2.34
CA LEU A 112 3.67 -33.66 1.01
C LEU A 112 3.33 -35.07 0.48
N PHE A 113 2.04 -35.37 0.41
CA PHE A 113 1.53 -36.67 -0.05
C PHE A 113 1.56 -36.79 -1.57
N GLY A 114 1.20 -35.72 -2.26
CA GLY A 114 1.13 -35.65 -3.71
C GLY A 114 0.71 -34.25 -4.16
N PHE A 115 0.79 -34.03 -5.46
CA PHE A 115 0.47 -32.76 -6.10
C PHE A 115 0.07 -33.01 -7.56
N GLY A 116 -0.52 -32.01 -8.18
CA GLY A 116 -0.80 -32.01 -9.62
C GLY A 116 -0.61 -30.64 -10.23
N PHE A 117 -0.32 -30.63 -11.52
CA PHE A 117 -0.24 -29.44 -12.36
C PHE A 117 -1.53 -29.24 -13.16
N SER A 118 -1.71 -28.05 -13.74
CA SER A 118 -2.92 -27.72 -14.52
C SER A 118 -3.06 -28.54 -15.82
N ASP A 119 -1.99 -29.19 -16.27
CA ASP A 119 -1.91 -30.02 -17.48
C ASP A 119 -2.24 -31.51 -17.25
N ASN A 120 -2.77 -31.85 -16.07
CA ASN A 120 -3.10 -33.22 -15.63
C ASN A 120 -1.91 -34.15 -15.39
N HIS A 121 -0.69 -33.62 -15.20
CA HIS A 121 0.37 -34.42 -14.61
C HIS A 121 0.23 -34.44 -13.09
N HIS A 122 0.09 -35.66 -12.54
CA HIS A 122 -0.06 -35.87 -11.10
C HIS A 122 1.08 -36.71 -10.55
N PHE A 123 1.51 -36.38 -9.35
CA PHE A 123 2.61 -37.04 -8.68
C PHE A 123 2.22 -37.42 -7.26
N THR A 124 2.74 -38.55 -6.81
CA THR A 124 2.49 -39.06 -5.46
C THR A 124 3.79 -39.56 -4.86
N HIS A 125 3.96 -39.31 -3.57
CA HIS A 125 5.14 -39.75 -2.83
C HIS A 125 5.28 -41.28 -2.89
N ALA A 126 6.50 -41.78 -3.13
CA ALA A 126 6.76 -43.19 -3.39
C ALA A 126 6.26 -44.11 -2.27
N THR A 127 6.32 -43.69 -1.00
CA THR A 127 5.84 -44.48 0.15
C THR A 127 4.38 -44.92 0.04
N HIS A 128 3.56 -44.12 -0.64
CA HIS A 128 2.12 -44.37 -0.82
C HIS A 128 1.82 -45.10 -2.15
N ARG A 129 2.86 -45.57 -2.86
CA ARG A 129 2.73 -46.34 -4.10
C ARG A 129 2.91 -47.84 -3.88
N PRO A 130 2.37 -48.68 -4.78
CA PRO A 130 2.59 -50.13 -4.74
C PRO A 130 4.08 -50.51 -4.61
N PHE A 131 4.34 -51.64 -3.96
CA PHE A 131 5.70 -52.10 -3.64
C PHE A 131 6.65 -52.12 -4.85
N TYR A 132 6.17 -52.55 -6.02
CA TYR A 132 7.00 -52.60 -7.23
C TYR A 132 7.47 -51.20 -7.69
N ILE A 133 6.64 -50.16 -7.59
CA ILE A 133 7.03 -48.77 -7.92
C ILE A 133 8.05 -48.25 -6.92
N ARG A 134 7.86 -48.55 -5.62
CA ARG A 134 8.81 -48.20 -4.56
C ARG A 134 10.18 -48.81 -4.82
N PHE A 135 10.22 -50.10 -5.13
CA PHE A 135 11.45 -50.83 -5.43
C PHE A 135 12.16 -50.26 -6.68
N VAL A 136 11.42 -50.05 -7.77
CA VAL A 136 11.97 -49.45 -9.00
C VAL A 136 12.51 -48.03 -8.75
N ARG A 137 11.79 -47.21 -7.97
CA ARG A 137 12.25 -45.85 -7.63
C ARG A 137 13.52 -45.86 -6.79
N MET A 138 13.60 -46.75 -5.80
CA MET A 138 14.79 -46.95 -4.97
C MET A 138 15.99 -47.39 -5.82
N ALA A 139 15.81 -48.39 -6.69
CA ALA A 139 16.85 -48.87 -7.59
C ALA A 139 17.33 -47.77 -8.56
N ARG A 140 16.40 -47.00 -9.15
CA ARG A 140 16.73 -45.88 -10.04
C ARG A 140 17.53 -44.80 -9.30
N ARG A 141 17.12 -44.42 -8.08
CA ARG A 141 17.87 -43.45 -7.27
C ARG A 141 19.29 -43.96 -6.97
N TYR A 142 19.43 -45.22 -6.55
CA TYR A 142 20.74 -45.83 -6.28
C TYR A 142 21.65 -45.84 -7.52
N LEU A 143 21.13 -46.25 -8.68
CA LEU A 143 21.88 -46.25 -9.95
C LEU A 143 22.26 -44.83 -10.39
N CYS A 144 21.34 -43.86 -10.30
CA CYS A 144 21.65 -42.46 -10.63
C CYS A 144 22.75 -41.90 -9.72
N THR A 145 22.70 -42.18 -8.40
CA THR A 145 23.76 -41.80 -7.46
C THR A 145 25.10 -42.44 -7.82
N LEU A 146 25.11 -43.73 -8.13
CA LEU A 146 26.33 -44.47 -8.52
C LEU A 146 26.96 -43.91 -9.80
N LEU A 147 26.13 -43.56 -10.78
CA LEU A 147 26.55 -43.05 -12.10
C LEU A 147 26.72 -41.51 -12.15
N ARG A 148 26.54 -40.81 -11.02
CA ARG A 148 26.59 -39.33 -10.92
C ARG A 148 25.60 -38.61 -11.86
N TYR A 149 24.46 -39.23 -12.14
CA TYR A 149 23.34 -38.59 -12.83
C TYR A 149 22.44 -37.84 -11.83
N PRO A 150 21.63 -36.86 -12.28
CA PRO A 150 20.63 -36.21 -11.44
C PRO A 150 19.74 -37.23 -10.73
N VAL A 151 19.70 -37.18 -9.40
CA VAL A 151 18.95 -38.13 -8.58
C VAL A 151 17.46 -37.74 -8.59
N PRO A 152 16.56 -38.63 -9.04
CA PRO A 152 15.14 -38.34 -9.01
C PRO A 152 14.61 -38.22 -7.57
N SER A 153 13.67 -37.31 -7.33
CA SER A 153 12.99 -37.09 -6.04
C SER A 153 12.22 -38.32 -5.54
N GLN A 154 11.59 -38.24 -4.36
CA GLN A 154 10.71 -39.33 -3.88
C GLN A 154 9.33 -39.35 -4.55
N TYR A 155 9.03 -38.42 -5.47
CA TYR A 155 7.72 -38.31 -6.11
C TYR A 155 7.70 -39.03 -7.46
N THR A 156 6.63 -39.77 -7.72
CA THR A 156 6.47 -40.58 -8.92
C THR A 156 5.15 -40.27 -9.61
N HIS A 157 5.17 -40.28 -10.94
CA HIS A 157 3.98 -40.02 -11.76
C HIS A 157 2.84 -40.98 -11.40
N ASN A 158 1.64 -40.46 -11.18
CA ASN A 158 0.44 -41.18 -10.81
C ASN A 158 -0.66 -40.95 -11.85
N PRO A 159 -0.89 -41.89 -12.78
CA PRO A 159 -1.95 -41.73 -13.77
C PRO A 159 -3.31 -41.74 -13.06
N THR A 160 -4.09 -40.68 -13.26
CA THR A 160 -5.44 -40.51 -12.71
C THR A 160 -6.39 -40.06 -13.81
N SER A 161 -7.66 -40.44 -13.71
CA SER A 161 -8.73 -40.00 -14.61
C SER A 161 -9.36 -38.66 -14.19
N TYR A 162 -8.99 -38.15 -13.01
CA TYR A 162 -9.53 -36.90 -12.48
C TYR A 162 -8.65 -35.72 -12.90
N SER A 163 -9.24 -34.77 -13.63
CA SER A 163 -8.58 -33.54 -14.06
C SER A 163 -9.02 -32.35 -13.22
N LEU A 164 -8.08 -31.67 -12.57
CA LEU A 164 -8.31 -30.34 -12.01
C LEU A 164 -7.64 -29.32 -12.93
N ARG A 165 -8.38 -28.28 -13.35
CA ARG A 165 -7.85 -27.23 -14.24
C ARG A 165 -6.95 -26.21 -13.51
N THR A 166 -6.36 -26.59 -12.38
CA THR A 166 -5.47 -25.75 -11.56
C THR A 166 -4.49 -26.66 -10.82
N GLY A 167 -3.29 -26.16 -10.56
CA GLY A 167 -2.31 -26.87 -9.74
C GLY A 167 -2.79 -27.02 -8.30
N TYR A 168 -2.35 -28.08 -7.62
CA TYR A 168 -2.71 -28.32 -6.22
C TYR A 168 -1.64 -29.13 -5.48
N LEU A 169 -1.59 -28.99 -4.16
CA LEU A 169 -0.77 -29.80 -3.25
C LEU A 169 -1.67 -30.49 -2.22
N LEU A 170 -1.32 -31.73 -1.86
CA LEU A 170 -1.92 -32.47 -0.75
C LEU A 170 -0.90 -32.58 0.38
N LEU A 171 -1.11 -31.79 1.42
CA LEU A 171 -0.20 -31.63 2.54
C LEU A 171 -0.77 -32.27 3.80
N GLU A 172 0.11 -32.59 4.73
CA GLU A 172 -0.26 -32.88 6.11
C GLU A 172 -0.89 -31.66 6.78
N TYR A 173 -1.99 -31.89 7.50
CA TYR A 173 -2.57 -30.88 8.36
C TYR A 173 -1.85 -30.88 9.72
N PHE A 174 -1.20 -29.77 10.07
CA PHE A 174 -0.58 -29.61 11.39
C PHE A 174 -1.66 -29.51 12.46
N LYS A 175 -1.68 -30.50 13.34
CA LYS A 175 -2.61 -30.57 14.46
C LYS A 175 -2.16 -29.63 15.58
N PRO A 176 -3.08 -29.20 16.47
CA PRO A 176 -2.71 -28.41 17.65
C PRO A 176 -1.63 -29.07 18.54
N SER A 177 -1.49 -30.40 18.49
CA SER A 177 -0.43 -31.14 19.17
C SER A 177 0.97 -30.90 18.59
N THR A 178 1.08 -30.46 17.33
CA THR A 178 2.36 -30.12 16.69
C THR A 178 2.85 -28.74 17.15
N GLY A 179 1.95 -27.84 17.51
CA GLY A 179 2.26 -26.48 17.92
C GLY A 179 1.17 -25.50 17.48
N GLN A 180 1.36 -24.23 17.82
CA GLN A 180 0.49 -23.14 17.38
C GLN A 180 1.27 -22.18 16.48
N MET A 181 0.56 -21.51 15.57
CA MET A 181 1.15 -20.49 14.71
C MET A 181 1.67 -19.32 15.55
N LEU A 182 2.93 -18.92 15.36
CA LEU A 182 3.59 -17.91 16.19
C LEU A 182 2.80 -16.60 16.21
N SER A 183 2.24 -16.18 15.08
CA SER A 183 1.43 -14.96 14.97
C SER A 183 0.22 -14.90 15.91
N LYS A 184 -0.33 -16.04 16.35
CA LYS A 184 -1.42 -16.08 17.34
C LYS A 184 -0.96 -15.73 18.75
N THR A 185 0.28 -16.09 19.10
CA THR A 185 0.86 -15.88 20.43
C THR A 185 1.84 -14.71 20.50
N TRP A 186 2.17 -14.11 19.36
CA TRP A 186 3.23 -13.11 19.23
C TRP A 186 3.02 -11.90 20.14
N ASN A 187 1.86 -11.25 20.03
CA ASN A 187 1.56 -10.02 20.80
C ASN A 187 1.47 -10.27 22.31
N GLU A 188 1.12 -11.49 22.73
CA GLU A 188 0.96 -11.85 24.13
C GLU A 188 2.31 -12.14 24.83
N HIS A 189 3.31 -12.60 24.07
CA HIS A 189 4.52 -13.18 24.65
C HIS A 189 5.84 -12.60 24.12
N ARG A 190 5.83 -11.66 23.17
CA ARG A 190 7.08 -11.09 22.57
C ARG A 190 8.01 -10.39 23.56
N GLU A 191 7.49 -9.94 24.70
CA GLU A 191 8.27 -9.31 25.77
C GLU A 191 8.89 -10.35 26.74
N ASP A 192 8.55 -11.64 26.62
CA ASP A 192 9.15 -12.71 27.43
C ASP A 192 10.56 -13.05 26.91
N PRO A 193 11.62 -12.76 27.69
CA PRO A 193 12.99 -12.95 27.23
C PRO A 193 13.33 -14.42 26.98
N THR A 194 12.77 -15.36 27.74
CA THR A 194 13.10 -16.79 27.61
C THR A 194 12.53 -17.34 26.30
N ARG A 195 11.26 -17.05 26.03
CA ARG A 195 10.58 -17.45 24.79
C ARG A 195 11.27 -16.84 23.57
N LYS A 196 11.60 -15.55 23.65
CA LYS A 196 12.29 -14.83 22.58
C LYS A 196 13.67 -15.44 22.27
N GLN A 197 14.46 -15.78 23.28
CA GLN A 197 15.75 -16.45 23.07
C GLN A 197 15.62 -17.85 22.46
N ASN A 198 14.61 -18.63 22.87
CA ASN A 198 14.32 -19.95 22.29
C ASN A 198 13.92 -19.84 20.81
N LEU A 199 13.10 -18.84 20.48
CA LEU A 199 12.74 -18.54 19.10
C LEU A 199 13.97 -18.16 18.29
N PHE A 200 14.80 -17.24 18.77
CA PHE A 200 16.01 -16.79 18.07
C PHE A 200 16.97 -17.94 17.81
N ARG A 201 17.16 -18.81 18.79
CA ARG A 201 17.98 -20.01 18.66
C ARG A 201 17.42 -20.98 17.61
N SER A 202 16.12 -21.17 17.60
CA SER A 202 15.44 -22.02 16.61
C SER A 202 15.53 -21.44 15.19
N MET A 203 15.35 -20.12 15.04
CA MET A 203 15.51 -19.40 13.77
C MET A 203 16.95 -19.46 13.27
N ALA A 204 17.94 -19.26 14.14
CA ALA A 204 19.37 -19.36 13.80
C ALA A 204 19.70 -20.76 13.25
N ARG A 205 19.29 -21.82 13.96
CA ARG A 205 19.46 -23.20 13.49
C ARG A 205 18.81 -23.45 12.14
N LEU A 206 17.60 -22.93 11.92
CA LEU A 206 16.88 -23.04 10.65
C LEU A 206 17.68 -22.41 9.51
N ILE A 207 18.10 -21.15 9.68
CA ILE A 207 18.87 -20.40 8.68
C ILE A 207 20.20 -21.11 8.38
N LEU A 208 20.96 -21.48 9.41
CA LEU A 208 22.24 -22.20 9.27
C LEU A 208 22.06 -23.54 8.55
N SER A 209 20.95 -24.24 8.79
CA SER A 209 20.64 -25.51 8.14
C SER A 209 20.32 -25.38 6.66
N LEU A 210 19.61 -24.32 6.27
CA LEU A 210 19.33 -24.00 4.87
C LEU A 210 20.58 -23.52 4.13
N ALA A 211 21.45 -22.77 4.82
CA ALA A 211 22.71 -22.28 4.27
C ALA A 211 23.81 -23.35 4.18
N ARG A 212 23.63 -24.52 4.82
CA ARG A 212 24.58 -25.64 4.82
C ARG A 212 24.88 -26.23 3.45
N VAL A 213 24.06 -26.00 2.43
CA VAL A 213 24.34 -26.51 1.08
C VAL A 213 24.42 -25.33 0.12
N PRO A 214 25.63 -24.95 -0.34
CA PRO A 214 25.82 -23.86 -1.28
C PRO A 214 25.17 -24.22 -2.61
N GLN A 215 24.58 -23.21 -3.23
CA GLN A 215 23.99 -23.34 -4.55
C GLN A 215 24.90 -22.65 -5.58
N ALA A 216 24.90 -23.20 -6.79
CA ALA A 216 25.76 -22.72 -7.88
C ALA A 216 25.22 -21.47 -8.59
N ARG A 217 23.99 -21.06 -8.30
CA ARG A 217 23.28 -19.98 -9.01
C ARG A 217 22.20 -19.37 -8.12
N ILE A 218 21.83 -18.13 -8.40
CA ILE A 218 20.66 -17.44 -7.87
C ILE A 218 19.44 -17.90 -8.67
N GLY A 219 18.39 -18.33 -7.99
CA GLY A 219 17.19 -18.90 -8.61
C GLY A 219 16.31 -19.64 -7.61
N SER A 220 15.22 -20.23 -8.09
CA SER A 220 14.36 -21.13 -7.31
C SER A 220 14.45 -22.56 -7.84
N PHE A 221 14.16 -23.53 -6.98
CA PHE A 221 14.07 -24.92 -7.41
C PHE A 221 12.90 -25.10 -8.39
N ARG A 222 13.04 -26.05 -9.30
CA ARG A 222 12.01 -26.46 -10.23
C ARG A 222 11.86 -27.97 -10.15
N PHE A 223 10.63 -28.46 -10.05
CA PHE A 223 10.31 -29.86 -10.23
C PHE A 223 10.12 -30.15 -11.72
N HIS A 224 10.77 -31.20 -12.23
CA HIS A 224 10.67 -31.63 -13.62
C HIS A 224 9.78 -32.88 -13.75
N ASP A 225 9.17 -33.06 -14.92
CA ASP A 225 8.23 -34.18 -15.17
C ASP A 225 8.89 -35.57 -15.07
N ASP A 226 10.20 -35.65 -15.29
CA ASP A 226 10.99 -36.86 -15.07
C ASP A 226 11.20 -37.22 -13.59
N GLY A 227 10.74 -36.34 -12.70
CA GLY A 227 10.80 -36.42 -11.26
C GLY A 227 12.09 -35.91 -10.65
N THR A 228 12.97 -35.24 -11.42
CA THR A 228 14.18 -34.58 -10.91
C THR A 228 13.89 -33.17 -10.40
N VAL A 229 14.78 -32.64 -9.56
CA VAL A 229 14.70 -31.28 -9.03
C VAL A 229 16.01 -30.57 -9.36
N ALA A 230 15.91 -29.36 -9.90
CA ALA A 230 17.08 -28.54 -10.24
C ALA A 230 16.82 -27.07 -9.94
N LEU A 231 17.87 -26.30 -9.65
CA LEU A 231 17.78 -24.85 -9.56
C LEU A 231 17.73 -24.25 -10.97
N ALA A 232 16.54 -24.26 -11.55
CA ALA A 232 16.29 -23.97 -12.97
C ALA A 232 15.10 -23.03 -13.18
N ASN A 233 14.58 -22.42 -12.12
CA ASN A 233 13.59 -21.35 -12.20
C ASN A 233 14.22 -20.02 -11.78
N ARG A 234 13.67 -18.91 -12.28
CA ARG A 234 14.01 -17.58 -11.77
C ARG A 234 13.86 -17.45 -10.27
N PRO A 235 14.56 -16.50 -9.63
CA PRO A 235 14.35 -16.18 -8.22
C PRO A 235 12.91 -15.72 -8.03
N LEU A 236 12.06 -16.64 -7.60
CA LEU A 236 10.63 -16.44 -7.51
C LEU A 236 10.30 -16.00 -6.09
N SER A 237 10.42 -14.70 -5.84
CA SER A 237 10.07 -14.11 -4.54
C SER A 237 8.61 -13.67 -4.51
N CYS A 238 8.05 -13.65 -3.30
CA CYS A 238 6.71 -13.14 -3.01
C CYS A 238 6.51 -11.72 -3.57
N SER A 239 7.45 -10.80 -3.29
CA SER A 239 7.42 -9.42 -3.80
C SER A 239 7.32 -9.35 -5.32
N THR A 240 8.09 -10.15 -6.06
CA THR A 240 8.07 -10.11 -7.53
C THR A 240 6.69 -10.50 -8.07
N ILE A 241 6.08 -11.54 -7.51
CA ILE A 241 4.74 -11.99 -7.93
C ILE A 241 3.65 -10.98 -7.60
N ILE A 242 3.69 -10.36 -6.41
CA ILE A 242 2.77 -9.27 -6.05
C ILE A 242 2.83 -8.17 -7.11
N LEU A 243 4.03 -7.76 -7.48
CA LEU A 243 4.24 -6.65 -8.40
C LEU A 243 3.87 -6.99 -9.84
N GLU A 244 4.14 -8.22 -10.32
CA GLU A 244 3.63 -8.69 -11.61
C GLU A 244 2.10 -8.72 -11.64
N ASN A 245 1.48 -9.15 -10.54
CA ASN A 245 0.02 -9.18 -10.39
C ASN A 245 -0.60 -7.78 -10.37
N ASP A 246 0.10 -6.81 -9.77
CA ASP A 246 -0.25 -5.38 -9.76
C ASP A 246 0.06 -4.68 -11.09
N GLY A 247 0.48 -5.44 -12.10
CA GLY A 247 0.60 -4.95 -13.47
C GLY A 247 2.01 -4.57 -13.90
N ALA A 248 3.05 -4.85 -13.10
CA ALA A 248 4.42 -4.74 -13.57
C ALA A 248 4.69 -5.78 -14.68
N PRO A 249 5.45 -5.44 -15.74
CA PRO A 249 5.82 -6.39 -16.76
C PRO A 249 6.89 -7.35 -16.23
N ARG A 250 6.80 -8.62 -16.64
CA ARG A 250 7.80 -9.65 -16.37
C ARG A 250 9.09 -9.36 -17.12
N ILE A 251 10.12 -8.95 -16.39
CA ILE A 251 11.48 -8.74 -16.92
C ILE A 251 12.29 -10.03 -16.85
N ILE A 252 12.33 -10.66 -15.67
CA ILE A 252 13.06 -11.91 -15.44
C ILE A 252 12.19 -13.08 -15.90
N GLN A 253 12.61 -13.79 -16.94
CA GLN A 253 11.87 -14.91 -17.53
C GLN A 253 11.98 -16.16 -16.66
N ARG A 254 11.03 -17.09 -16.82
CA ARG A 254 10.91 -18.29 -15.98
C ARG A 254 12.22 -19.11 -15.87
N SER A 255 13.01 -19.20 -16.94
CA SER A 255 14.26 -19.95 -17.00
C SER A 255 15.51 -19.17 -16.59
N ASP A 256 15.38 -17.87 -16.31
CA ASP A 256 16.54 -17.00 -16.07
C ASP A 256 17.10 -17.25 -14.68
N THR A 257 18.33 -17.76 -14.61
CA THR A 257 19.07 -17.96 -13.36
C THR A 257 20.40 -17.23 -13.46
N TYR A 258 20.95 -16.80 -12.32
CA TYR A 258 22.14 -15.95 -12.32
C TYR A 258 23.33 -16.66 -11.70
N MET A 259 24.47 -16.59 -12.37
CA MET A 259 25.76 -16.99 -11.79
C MET A 259 26.50 -15.80 -11.16
N CYS A 260 25.96 -14.59 -11.29
CA CYS A 260 26.58 -13.34 -10.85
C CYS A 260 25.54 -12.42 -10.18
N THR A 261 25.85 -11.93 -8.99
CA THR A 261 25.04 -11.01 -8.20
C THR A 261 24.80 -9.68 -8.92
N ASP A 262 25.79 -9.15 -9.62
CA ASP A 262 25.66 -7.89 -10.37
C ASP A 262 24.54 -7.97 -11.42
N ALA A 263 24.45 -9.09 -12.14
CA ALA A 263 23.43 -9.31 -13.16
C ALA A 263 22.04 -9.43 -12.53
N PHE A 264 21.92 -10.18 -11.43
CA PHE A 264 20.67 -10.30 -10.68
C PHE A 264 20.16 -8.94 -10.18
N VAL A 265 21.01 -8.17 -9.50
CA VAL A 265 20.67 -6.83 -9.00
C VAL A 265 20.30 -5.88 -10.16
N SER A 266 21.05 -5.92 -11.27
CA SER A 266 20.74 -5.11 -12.46
C SER A 266 19.33 -5.39 -12.99
N ASP A 267 18.93 -6.66 -13.07
CA ASP A 267 17.61 -7.05 -13.59
C ASP A 267 16.49 -6.73 -12.61
N MET A 268 16.71 -6.91 -11.29
CA MET A 268 15.75 -6.48 -10.27
C MET A 268 15.51 -4.96 -10.29
N LEU A 269 16.56 -4.15 -10.44
CA LEU A 269 16.40 -2.70 -10.59
C LEU A 269 15.71 -2.33 -11.92
N THR A 270 15.98 -3.09 -12.98
CA THR A 270 15.29 -2.93 -14.27
C THR A 270 13.80 -3.28 -14.17
N PHE A 271 13.46 -4.31 -13.40
CA PHE A 271 12.08 -4.66 -13.06
C PHE A 271 11.37 -3.52 -12.34
N HIS A 272 12.00 -2.91 -11.32
CA HIS A 272 11.46 -1.75 -10.62
C HIS A 272 11.32 -0.50 -11.49
N ASN A 273 12.16 -0.32 -12.51
CA ASN A 273 12.01 0.75 -13.50
C ASN A 273 10.75 0.52 -14.36
N HIS A 274 10.58 -0.68 -14.90
CA HIS A 274 9.44 -1.00 -15.75
C HIS A 274 8.11 -1.03 -14.99
N ARG A 275 8.13 -1.44 -13.72
CA ARG A 275 6.98 -1.27 -12.82
C ARG A 275 6.54 0.19 -12.77
N PHE A 276 7.47 1.10 -12.49
CA PHE A 276 7.15 2.53 -12.42
C PHE A 276 6.60 3.06 -13.75
N LEU A 277 7.19 2.65 -14.88
CA LEU A 277 6.72 3.03 -16.21
C LEU A 277 5.32 2.50 -16.55
N SER A 278 4.97 1.30 -16.09
CA SER A 278 3.70 0.64 -16.43
C SER A 278 2.54 1.00 -15.51
N GLN A 279 2.80 1.48 -14.29
CA GLN A 279 1.77 1.86 -13.33
C GLN A 279 1.25 3.28 -13.61
N PRO A 280 -0.03 3.48 -13.99
CA PRO A 280 -0.57 4.81 -14.31
C PRO A 280 -0.62 5.74 -13.08
N ASN A 281 -0.91 5.18 -11.91
CA ASN A 281 -1.01 5.90 -10.63
C ASN A 281 0.29 5.90 -9.82
N ALA A 282 1.43 5.87 -10.50
CA ALA A 282 2.72 5.75 -9.83
C ALA A 282 3.17 7.04 -9.11
N VAL A 283 2.61 8.21 -9.46
CA VAL A 283 3.11 9.51 -8.99
C VAL A 283 2.01 10.42 -8.46
N TYR A 284 2.33 11.19 -7.42
CA TYR A 284 1.44 12.21 -6.85
C TYR A 284 1.57 13.56 -7.53
N ASP A 285 2.78 13.99 -7.87
CA ASP A 285 3.07 15.24 -8.54
C ASP A 285 4.43 15.13 -9.25
N GLU A 286 4.89 16.24 -9.85
CA GLU A 286 6.16 16.27 -10.54
C GLU A 286 7.34 15.99 -9.59
N GLN A 287 7.29 16.53 -8.36
CA GLN A 287 8.37 16.35 -7.40
C GLN A 287 8.48 14.89 -6.97
N ASP A 288 7.36 14.25 -6.65
CA ASP A 288 7.32 12.81 -6.34
C ASP A 288 7.82 11.97 -7.53
N CYS A 289 7.42 12.31 -8.76
CA CYS A 289 7.91 11.64 -9.96
C CYS A 289 9.44 11.72 -10.06
N ARG A 290 10.02 12.91 -9.87
CA ARG A 290 11.47 13.13 -9.89
C ARG A 290 12.18 12.41 -8.76
N GLY A 291 11.65 12.47 -7.54
CA GLY A 291 12.18 11.77 -6.38
C GLY A 291 12.26 10.26 -6.61
N GLN A 292 11.19 9.65 -7.13
CA GLN A 292 11.18 8.22 -7.45
C GLN A 292 12.19 7.84 -8.54
N MET A 293 12.36 8.68 -9.57
CA MET A 293 13.37 8.50 -10.62
C MET A 293 14.79 8.63 -10.06
N ALA A 294 15.02 9.61 -9.18
CA ALA A 294 16.30 9.83 -8.53
C ALA A 294 16.69 8.62 -7.64
N VAL A 295 15.76 8.12 -6.82
CA VAL A 295 15.97 6.92 -5.98
C VAL A 295 16.43 5.73 -6.82
N LYS A 296 15.75 5.44 -7.94
CA LYS A 296 16.10 4.32 -8.83
C LYS A 296 17.49 4.48 -9.44
N THR A 297 17.84 5.70 -9.84
CA THR A 297 19.16 6.06 -10.37
C THR A 297 20.24 5.85 -9.32
N LEU A 298 20.02 6.37 -8.11
CA LEU A 298 20.96 6.24 -7.01
C LEU A 298 21.16 4.79 -6.59
N LEU A 299 20.11 3.99 -6.46
CA LEU A 299 20.25 2.56 -6.13
C LEU A 299 21.11 1.83 -7.17
N ARG A 300 20.95 2.17 -8.45
CA ARG A 300 21.79 1.59 -9.51
C ARG A 300 23.24 2.04 -9.40
N ALA A 301 23.49 3.31 -9.10
CA ALA A 301 24.84 3.84 -8.92
C ALA A 301 25.52 3.27 -7.66
N LEU A 302 24.77 3.07 -6.57
CA LEU A 302 25.28 2.64 -5.27
C LEU A 302 25.47 1.12 -5.15
N SER A 303 24.95 0.32 -6.08
CA SER A 303 24.96 -1.16 -6.00
C SER A 303 26.35 -1.75 -5.77
N HIS A 304 27.37 -1.19 -6.42
CA HIS A 304 28.76 -1.66 -6.31
C HIS A 304 29.35 -1.53 -4.89
N HIS A 305 28.78 -0.70 -4.01
CA HIS A 305 29.19 -0.60 -2.61
C HIS A 305 28.68 -1.75 -1.74
N TYR A 306 27.61 -2.43 -2.19
CA TYR A 306 26.87 -3.43 -1.41
C TYR A 306 26.96 -4.84 -1.98
N ILE A 307 27.59 -4.99 -3.14
CA ILE A 307 27.95 -6.28 -3.74
C ILE A 307 29.43 -6.54 -3.47
N ASN A 308 29.74 -7.60 -2.73
CA ASN A 308 31.13 -7.93 -2.46
C ASN A 308 31.77 -8.58 -3.70
N ARG A 309 32.83 -7.95 -4.22
CA ARG A 309 33.55 -8.41 -5.41
C ARG A 309 34.07 -9.86 -5.28
N GLU A 310 34.46 -10.29 -4.09
CA GLU A 310 34.98 -11.64 -3.86
C GLU A 310 33.88 -12.71 -3.90
N ARG A 311 32.62 -12.33 -3.67
CA ARG A 311 31.48 -13.24 -3.54
C ARG A 311 30.38 -13.03 -4.59
N ARG A 312 30.58 -12.10 -5.52
CA ARG A 312 29.62 -11.81 -6.59
C ARG A 312 29.25 -13.03 -7.44
N ASN A 313 30.11 -14.06 -7.51
CA ASN A 313 29.84 -15.29 -8.26
C ASN A 313 29.45 -16.46 -7.33
N GLY A 314 29.02 -16.15 -6.11
CA GLY A 314 28.67 -17.11 -5.07
C GLY A 314 29.80 -17.38 -4.07
N PRO A 315 29.61 -18.37 -3.18
CA PRO A 315 28.45 -19.26 -3.14
C PRO A 315 27.14 -18.54 -2.80
N PHE A 316 26.03 -19.05 -3.33
CA PHE A 316 24.68 -18.60 -2.98
C PHE A 316 24.06 -19.56 -1.96
N ILE A 317 23.15 -19.07 -1.13
CA ILE A 317 22.52 -19.86 -0.06
C ILE A 317 21.01 -19.84 -0.20
N LEU A 318 20.32 -20.87 0.31
CA LEU A 318 18.86 -20.86 0.35
C LEU A 318 18.37 -19.92 1.45
N GLN A 319 17.46 -19.03 1.07
CA GLN A 319 16.87 -18.03 1.94
C GLN A 319 15.35 -18.05 1.80
N LEU A 320 14.66 -17.79 2.91
CA LEU A 320 13.22 -17.66 3.00
C LEU A 320 12.85 -16.20 2.70
N THR A 321 12.37 -15.89 1.49
CA THR A 321 12.01 -14.50 1.15
C THR A 321 10.67 -14.06 1.76
N ASP A 322 9.91 -14.99 2.33
CA ASP A 322 8.62 -14.74 3.00
C ASP A 322 8.65 -15.30 4.43
N PHE A 323 9.68 -14.93 5.19
CA PHE A 323 9.88 -15.41 6.55
C PHE A 323 9.20 -14.51 7.57
N HIS A 324 8.01 -14.89 8.04
CA HIS A 324 7.25 -14.13 9.04
C HIS A 324 6.49 -15.04 10.03
N ALA A 325 5.97 -14.44 11.11
CA ALA A 325 5.36 -15.15 12.23
C ALA A 325 4.17 -16.07 11.88
N SER A 326 3.50 -15.89 10.73
CA SER A 326 2.38 -16.77 10.34
C SER A 326 2.84 -18.04 9.62
N ASN A 327 4.10 -18.10 9.19
CA ASN A 327 4.67 -19.27 8.51
C ASN A 327 5.39 -20.22 9.49
N ILE A 328 5.48 -19.85 10.77
CA ILE A 328 6.21 -20.56 11.82
C ILE A 328 5.22 -21.12 12.85
N PHE A 329 5.36 -22.42 13.13
CA PHE A 329 4.69 -23.09 14.24
C PHE A 329 5.66 -23.26 15.42
N VAL A 330 5.16 -23.01 16.62
CA VAL A 330 5.94 -23.07 17.86
C VAL A 330 5.23 -23.87 18.95
N ASP A 331 6.02 -24.41 19.89
CA ASP A 331 5.53 -24.98 21.15
C ASP A 331 5.22 -23.88 22.19
N GLN A 332 4.91 -24.30 23.42
CA GLN A 332 4.61 -23.41 24.52
C GLN A 332 5.82 -22.61 24.99
N GLU A 333 7.03 -22.89 24.54
CA GLU A 333 8.27 -22.21 24.94
C GLU A 333 8.91 -21.44 23.77
N TRP A 334 8.17 -21.31 22.66
CA TRP A 334 8.59 -20.67 21.41
C TRP A 334 9.73 -21.38 20.66
N ASN A 335 9.94 -22.68 20.90
CA ASN A 335 10.78 -23.47 20.01
C ASN A 335 10.01 -23.75 18.71
N ILE A 336 10.69 -23.64 17.56
CA ILE A 336 10.06 -23.90 16.27
C ILE A 336 9.79 -25.40 16.13
N THR A 337 8.52 -25.76 15.98
CA THR A 337 8.06 -27.15 15.79
C THR A 337 7.64 -27.45 14.36
N GLY A 338 7.45 -26.43 13.52
CA GLY A 338 7.11 -26.61 12.12
C GLY A 338 7.23 -25.35 11.29
N LEU A 339 7.51 -25.54 10.00
CA LEU A 339 7.58 -24.47 8.99
C LEU A 339 6.62 -24.79 7.84
N ILE A 340 5.81 -23.82 7.43
CA ILE A 340 4.89 -23.92 6.28
C ILE A 340 5.26 -22.88 5.21
N ASP A 341 4.54 -22.89 4.09
CA ASP A 341 4.67 -21.89 3.00
C ASP A 341 6.09 -21.80 2.40
N LEU A 342 6.56 -22.93 1.89
CA LEU A 342 7.90 -23.08 1.29
C LEU A 342 8.00 -22.60 -0.17
N GLU A 343 6.96 -21.96 -0.68
CA GLU A 343 6.79 -21.59 -2.09
C GLU A 343 7.75 -20.49 -2.56
N TRP A 344 8.25 -19.67 -1.64
CA TRP A 344 9.12 -18.51 -1.91
C TRP A 344 10.56 -18.71 -1.43
N ILE A 345 11.01 -19.96 -1.24
CA ILE A 345 12.43 -20.21 -0.96
C ILE A 345 13.25 -20.03 -2.25
N CYS A 346 14.26 -19.17 -2.16
CA CYS A 346 15.15 -18.85 -3.26
C CYS A 346 16.61 -19.08 -2.84
N SER A 347 17.44 -19.48 -3.79
CA SER A 347 18.88 -19.31 -3.65
C SER A 347 19.26 -17.87 -3.97
N LEU A 348 19.89 -17.19 -3.02
CA LEU A 348 20.20 -15.76 -3.08
C LEU A 348 21.63 -15.46 -2.59
N PRO A 349 22.22 -14.30 -2.96
CA PRO A 349 23.47 -13.79 -2.41
C PRO A 349 23.47 -13.77 -0.89
N VAL A 350 24.60 -14.16 -0.28
CA VAL A 350 24.74 -14.22 1.18
C VAL A 350 24.55 -12.84 1.85
N GLU A 351 24.83 -11.77 1.11
CA GLU A 351 24.67 -10.38 1.55
C GLU A 351 23.20 -9.97 1.74
N MET A 352 22.25 -10.71 1.16
CA MET A 352 20.81 -10.47 1.36
C MET A 352 20.31 -11.00 2.71
N LEU A 353 21.06 -11.88 3.37
CA LEU A 353 20.65 -12.45 4.63
C LEU A 353 20.63 -11.38 5.72
N ALA A 354 19.47 -11.19 6.36
CA ALA A 354 19.27 -10.14 7.35
C ALA A 354 18.46 -10.66 8.55
N VAL A 355 18.57 -9.95 9.68
CA VAL A 355 17.69 -10.19 10.83
C VAL A 355 16.28 -9.75 10.43
N PRO A 356 15.24 -10.60 10.62
CA PRO A 356 13.90 -10.26 10.19
C PRO A 356 13.37 -9.03 10.92
N TYR A 357 12.97 -8.01 10.16
CA TYR A 357 12.55 -6.72 10.73
C TYR A 357 11.28 -6.80 11.56
N TRP A 358 10.39 -7.76 11.28
CA TRP A 358 9.13 -7.93 12.01
C TRP A 358 9.32 -8.39 13.46
N LEU A 359 10.54 -8.71 13.91
CA LEU A 359 10.84 -9.06 15.29
C LEU A 359 10.53 -7.92 16.31
N THR A 360 10.38 -6.68 15.85
CA THR A 360 9.88 -5.55 16.66
C THR A 360 8.37 -5.27 16.44
N GLY A 361 7.70 -6.07 15.61
CA GLY A 361 6.30 -5.83 15.20
C GLY A 361 6.12 -4.60 14.30
N ARG A 362 7.20 -4.04 13.76
CA ARG A 362 7.18 -2.87 12.88
C ARG A 362 7.33 -3.26 11.41
N GLY A 363 6.76 -2.45 10.52
CA GLY A 363 7.01 -2.50 9.09
C GLY A 363 8.42 -1.97 8.76
N ILE A 364 9.00 -2.39 7.63
CA ILE A 364 10.35 -1.97 7.25
C ILE A 364 10.46 -0.45 7.04
N ASP A 365 9.39 0.19 6.60
CA ASP A 365 9.25 1.64 6.42
C ASP A 365 9.06 2.41 7.75
N GLN A 366 8.92 1.70 8.87
CA GLN A 366 8.77 2.29 10.20
C GLN A 366 10.08 2.29 11.00
N ILE A 367 11.11 1.58 10.55
CA ILE A 367 12.36 1.43 11.30
C ILE A 367 13.23 2.67 11.12
N LYS A 368 12.91 3.76 11.82
CA LYS A 368 13.69 5.00 11.83
C LYS A 368 13.83 5.54 13.25
N GLU A 369 14.82 6.40 13.45
CA GLU A 369 15.01 7.14 14.71
C GLU A 369 14.93 6.17 15.92
N GLU A 370 14.03 6.41 16.88
CA GLU A 370 13.85 5.58 18.07
C GLU A 370 13.53 4.10 17.77
N HIS A 371 12.80 3.80 16.69
CA HIS A 371 12.50 2.42 16.29
C HIS A 371 13.70 1.72 15.64
N LEU A 372 14.64 2.48 15.06
CA LEU A 372 15.90 1.93 14.60
C LEU A 372 16.77 1.49 15.78
N ASP A 373 16.78 2.26 16.87
CA ASP A 373 17.50 1.90 18.10
C ASP A 373 16.88 0.67 18.78
N GLU A 374 15.55 0.58 18.81
CA GLU A 374 14.82 -0.60 19.27
C GLU A 374 15.19 -1.83 18.43
N PHE A 375 15.13 -1.70 17.10
CA PHE A 375 15.48 -2.78 16.20
C PHE A 375 16.95 -3.20 16.34
N ASP A 376 17.90 -2.26 16.48
CA ASP A 376 19.31 -2.60 16.67
C ASP A 376 19.56 -3.36 17.98
N LYS A 377 18.82 -3.07 19.06
CA LYS A 377 18.89 -3.86 20.31
C LYS A 377 18.45 -5.30 20.08
N VAL A 378 17.28 -5.50 19.45
CA VAL A 378 16.75 -6.84 19.14
C VAL A 378 17.68 -7.58 18.17
N ARG A 379 18.20 -6.88 17.16
CA ARG A 379 19.16 -7.40 16.19
C ARG A 379 20.44 -7.87 16.89
N LYS A 380 21.02 -7.07 17.79
CA LYS A 380 22.22 -7.46 18.55
C LYS A 380 21.99 -8.72 19.38
N GLU A 381 20.85 -8.82 20.06
CA GLU A 381 20.46 -10.03 20.79
C GLU A 381 20.36 -11.26 19.87
N PHE A 382 19.68 -11.11 18.73
CA PHE A 382 19.60 -12.17 17.73
C PHE A 382 20.97 -12.58 17.21
N MET A 383 21.81 -11.61 16.84
CA MET A 383 23.15 -11.87 16.30
C MET A 383 24.06 -12.58 17.30
N HIS A 384 23.96 -12.26 18.59
CA HIS A 384 24.71 -12.96 19.64
C HIS A 384 24.34 -14.44 19.70
N ILE A 385 23.04 -14.76 19.71
CA ILE A 385 22.56 -16.15 19.70
C ILE A 385 22.90 -16.85 18.38
N PHE A 386 22.81 -16.13 17.27
CA PHE A 386 23.14 -16.65 15.95
C PHE A 386 24.61 -17.06 15.86
N GLU A 387 25.52 -16.23 16.39
CA GLU A 387 26.94 -16.53 16.49
C GLU A 387 27.22 -17.77 17.33
N GLU A 388 26.55 -17.92 18.49
CA GLU A 388 26.68 -19.12 19.34
C GLU A 388 26.26 -20.39 18.59
N GLU A 389 25.14 -20.36 17.87
CA GLU A 389 24.66 -21.52 17.11
C GLU A 389 25.53 -21.79 15.87
N GLU A 390 26.06 -20.75 15.22
CA GLU A 390 27.00 -20.89 14.11
C GLU A 390 28.30 -21.56 14.59
N GLN A 391 28.84 -21.17 15.74
CA GLN A 391 30.04 -21.79 16.33
C GLN A 391 29.83 -23.27 16.71
N LYS A 392 28.63 -23.65 17.16
CA LYS A 392 28.29 -25.06 17.48
C LYS A 392 28.25 -25.95 16.22
N ILE A 393 27.90 -25.37 15.07
CA ILE A 393 27.84 -26.07 13.77
C ILE A 393 29.19 -25.95 13.02
N ALA A 394 29.99 -24.92 13.33
CA ALA A 394 31.29 -24.61 12.73
C ALA A 394 32.35 -25.67 13.07
N GLY A 395 32.24 -26.78 12.36
CA GLY A 395 33.12 -27.92 12.45
C GLY A 395 32.76 -28.93 11.37
N LYS A 396 32.94 -28.57 10.08
CA LYS A 396 33.52 -29.42 9.02
C LYS A 396 33.21 -29.05 7.55
N GLU A 397 32.35 -28.10 7.20
CA GLU A 397 31.86 -28.06 5.80
C GLU A 397 31.86 -26.71 5.06
N HIS A 398 32.00 -25.53 5.70
CA HIS A 398 31.84 -24.22 5.01
C HIS A 398 32.86 -23.16 5.44
N ASP A 399 33.42 -22.43 4.46
CA ASP A 399 34.41 -21.34 4.67
C ASP A 399 33.77 -19.96 4.95
N ILE A 400 32.44 -19.84 4.92
CA ILE A 400 31.74 -18.56 5.11
C ILE A 400 31.13 -18.48 6.51
N LEU A 401 31.56 -17.46 7.25
CA LEU A 401 30.98 -17.07 8.53
C LEU A 401 29.81 -16.10 8.27
N LEU A 402 28.56 -16.60 8.31
CA LEU A 402 27.35 -15.82 8.04
C LEU A 402 27.18 -14.68 9.03
N THR A 403 27.53 -14.90 10.31
CA THR A 403 27.52 -13.84 11.34
C THR A 403 28.32 -12.63 10.89
N LYS A 404 29.53 -12.85 10.35
CA LYS A 404 30.38 -11.77 9.85
C LYS A 404 29.73 -11.03 8.69
N VAL A 405 29.13 -11.76 7.73
CA VAL A 405 28.46 -11.13 6.57
C VAL A 405 27.31 -10.23 7.01
N MET A 406 26.47 -10.72 7.92
CA MET A 406 25.32 -9.97 8.43
C MET A 406 25.76 -8.73 9.21
N CYS A 407 26.85 -8.83 9.99
CA CYS A 407 27.45 -7.67 10.66
C CYS A 407 28.03 -6.65 9.67
N ASP A 408 28.82 -7.10 8.69
CA ASP A 408 29.41 -6.25 7.65
C ASP A 408 28.31 -5.51 6.86
N MET A 409 27.19 -6.19 6.53
CA MET A 409 26.04 -5.58 5.84
C MET A 409 25.26 -4.60 6.72
N TRP A 410 25.20 -4.82 8.03
CA TRP A 410 24.61 -3.86 8.97
C TRP A 410 25.44 -2.59 9.09
N GLU A 411 26.76 -2.74 9.34
CA GLU A 411 27.70 -1.63 9.52
C GLU A 411 27.82 -0.77 8.26
N SER A 412 27.87 -1.41 7.10
CA SER A 412 27.89 -0.72 5.81
C SER A 412 26.54 -0.14 5.39
N LYS A 413 25.45 -0.36 6.12
CA LYS A 413 24.07 -0.05 5.68
C LYS A 413 23.61 -0.83 4.43
N GLY A 414 24.36 -1.84 3.99
CA GLY A 414 24.01 -2.69 2.85
C GLY A 414 22.72 -3.48 3.02
N VAL A 415 22.34 -3.80 4.26
CA VAL A 415 21.03 -4.40 4.57
C VAL A 415 19.86 -3.59 3.98
N TRP A 416 19.93 -2.25 4.02
CA TRP A 416 18.87 -1.37 3.53
C TRP A 416 18.84 -1.32 2.02
N PHE A 417 19.99 -1.46 1.37
CA PHE A 417 20.07 -1.63 -0.08
C PHE A 417 19.37 -2.92 -0.53
N TRP A 418 19.64 -4.05 0.13
CA TRP A 418 18.98 -5.31 -0.20
C TRP A 418 17.47 -5.26 0.07
N TYR A 419 17.04 -4.64 1.17
CA TYR A 419 15.62 -4.39 1.39
C TYR A 419 15.00 -3.48 0.32
N CYS A 420 15.72 -2.48 -0.21
CA CYS A 420 15.23 -1.70 -1.36
C CYS A 420 15.01 -2.57 -2.60
N VAL A 421 15.94 -3.48 -2.91
CA VAL A 421 15.86 -4.38 -4.08
C VAL A 421 14.63 -5.31 -3.98
N GLU A 422 14.30 -5.79 -2.78
CA GLU A 422 13.16 -6.68 -2.53
C GLU A 422 11.84 -5.96 -2.24
N SER A 423 11.87 -4.63 -2.08
CA SER A 423 10.73 -3.89 -1.56
C SER A 423 9.57 -3.80 -2.54
N VAL A 424 8.35 -3.94 -2.01
CA VAL A 424 7.12 -3.64 -2.76
C VAL A 424 6.74 -2.16 -2.72
N ASN A 425 7.16 -1.38 -1.72
CA ASN A 425 6.70 0.00 -1.53
C ASN A 425 7.61 0.93 -0.69
N ALA A 426 8.65 0.42 -0.04
CA ALA A 426 9.47 1.17 0.92
C ALA A 426 10.78 1.73 0.31
N MET A 427 11.07 1.45 -0.97
CA MET A 427 12.35 1.79 -1.61
C MET A 427 12.77 3.26 -1.43
N TYR A 428 11.83 4.20 -1.65
CA TYR A 428 12.08 5.64 -1.48
C TYR A 428 12.48 5.96 -0.03
N PHE A 429 11.65 5.51 0.91
CA PHE A 429 11.84 5.74 2.33
C PHE A 429 13.16 5.18 2.86
N LEU A 430 13.52 3.96 2.45
CA LEU A 430 14.73 3.29 2.92
C LEU A 430 15.99 3.96 2.38
N LEU A 431 15.97 4.42 1.12
CA LEU A 431 17.08 5.18 0.56
C LEU A 431 17.28 6.50 1.32
N GLU A 432 16.20 7.26 1.49
CA GLU A 432 16.24 8.56 2.17
C GLU A 432 16.66 8.45 3.64
N SER A 433 16.11 7.48 4.37
CA SER A 433 16.29 7.35 5.82
C SER A 433 17.60 6.64 6.22
N HIS A 434 18.11 5.73 5.38
CA HIS A 434 19.22 4.85 5.77
C HIS A 434 20.45 4.90 4.86
N LEU A 435 20.28 5.13 3.57
CA LEU A 435 21.40 5.11 2.61
C LEU A 435 21.98 6.52 2.41
N CYS A 436 21.14 7.52 2.15
CA CYS A 436 21.56 8.90 1.91
C CYS A 436 22.38 9.53 3.06
N PRO A 437 22.03 9.35 4.34
CA PRO A 437 22.77 9.95 5.45
C PRO A 437 24.24 9.52 5.51
N ARG A 438 24.60 8.40 4.87
CA ARG A 438 25.99 7.92 4.79
C ARG A 438 26.86 8.74 3.83
N PHE A 439 26.27 9.32 2.77
CA PHE A 439 27.01 10.05 1.74
C PHE A 439 26.88 11.56 1.89
N SER A 440 25.65 12.04 2.01
CA SER A 440 25.33 13.47 2.05
C SER A 440 23.95 13.66 2.65
N GLY A 441 23.84 13.71 3.98
CA GLY A 441 22.62 14.07 4.71
C GLY A 441 21.30 13.65 4.04
N ARG A 442 20.43 14.64 3.77
CA ARG A 442 19.19 14.48 3.01
C ARG A 442 19.38 15.00 1.59
N LEU A 443 18.83 14.31 0.59
CA LEU A 443 18.80 14.82 -0.78
C LEU A 443 17.98 16.12 -0.81
N SER A 444 18.55 17.19 -1.36
CA SER A 444 17.78 18.40 -1.64
C SER A 444 16.91 18.18 -2.88
N LEU A 445 15.79 18.92 -2.98
CA LEU A 445 14.90 18.84 -4.15
C LEU A 445 15.65 19.09 -5.46
N LYS A 446 16.63 20.01 -5.44
CA LYS A 446 17.48 20.31 -6.59
C LYS A 446 18.42 19.14 -6.96
N ALA A 447 18.92 18.39 -5.97
CA ALA A 447 19.71 17.20 -6.23
C ALA A 447 18.85 16.09 -6.83
N GLU A 448 17.63 15.89 -6.33
CA GLU A 448 16.67 14.94 -6.91
C GLU A 448 16.34 15.30 -8.36
N GLU A 449 16.09 16.58 -8.64
CA GLU A 449 15.84 17.07 -10.00
C GLU A 449 17.00 16.72 -10.94
N ILE A 450 18.24 17.06 -10.56
CA ILE A 450 19.44 16.78 -11.38
C ILE A 450 19.62 15.27 -11.57
N VAL A 451 19.52 14.47 -10.51
CA VAL A 451 19.75 13.02 -10.57
C VAL A 451 18.64 12.33 -11.37
N SER A 452 17.40 12.80 -11.29
CA SER A 452 16.26 12.26 -12.04
C SER A 452 16.46 12.32 -13.55
N GLN A 453 17.20 13.31 -14.05
CA GLN A 453 17.53 13.47 -15.47
C GLN A 453 18.44 12.36 -16.01
N PHE A 454 19.21 11.69 -15.13
CA PHE A 454 20.09 10.59 -15.49
C PHE A 454 19.40 9.21 -15.42
N TRP A 455 18.12 9.16 -15.04
CA TRP A 455 17.39 7.89 -14.94
C TRP A 455 17.13 7.24 -16.30
N CYS A 456 16.71 8.03 -17.29
CA CYS A 456 16.50 7.60 -18.67
C CYS A 456 16.61 8.77 -19.64
N GLU A 457 16.86 8.46 -20.92
CA GLU A 457 16.77 9.46 -21.99
C GLU A 457 15.35 10.04 -22.04
N ASN A 458 15.26 11.35 -22.24
CA ASN A 458 13.99 12.08 -22.27
C ASN A 458 13.15 11.90 -20.99
N SER A 459 13.81 11.93 -19.82
CA SER A 459 13.17 11.93 -18.49
C SER A 459 11.95 12.86 -18.40
N GLU A 460 12.06 14.06 -18.98
CA GLU A 460 10.99 15.06 -19.03
C GLU A 460 9.73 14.57 -19.75
N VAL A 461 9.88 13.76 -20.81
CA VAL A 461 8.75 13.16 -21.54
C VAL A 461 8.06 12.12 -20.66
N ILE A 462 8.81 11.36 -19.88
CA ILE A 462 8.22 10.38 -18.96
C ILE A 462 7.48 11.08 -17.83
N ILE A 463 8.02 12.17 -17.29
CA ILE A 463 7.36 12.97 -16.25
C ILE A 463 6.05 13.54 -16.80
N ALA A 464 6.09 14.19 -17.97
CA ALA A 464 4.90 14.70 -18.64
C ALA A 464 3.88 13.58 -18.90
N LYS A 465 4.34 12.40 -19.35
CA LYS A 465 3.48 11.23 -19.55
C LYS A 465 2.85 10.75 -18.24
N LYS A 466 3.60 10.65 -17.14
CA LYS A 466 3.09 10.19 -15.85
C LYS A 466 2.07 11.15 -15.26
N LEU A 467 2.33 12.44 -15.37
CA LEU A 467 1.38 13.48 -15.00
C LEU A 467 0.12 13.42 -15.88
N ALA A 468 0.28 13.21 -17.19
CA ALA A 468 -0.84 13.04 -18.12
C ALA A 468 -1.64 11.74 -17.87
N GLU A 469 -0.99 10.64 -17.51
CA GLU A 469 -1.67 9.37 -17.14
C GLU A 469 -2.56 9.58 -15.93
N LYS A 470 -2.02 10.22 -14.87
CA LYS A 470 -2.80 10.64 -13.70
C LYS A 470 -3.98 11.54 -14.09
N GLU A 471 -3.77 12.44 -15.04
CA GLU A 471 -4.84 13.31 -15.55
C GLU A 471 -5.87 12.58 -16.40
N SER A 472 -5.45 11.57 -17.15
CA SER A 472 -6.29 10.79 -18.07
C SER A 472 -7.25 9.83 -17.37
N GLU A 473 -6.99 9.46 -16.12
CA GLU A 473 -7.97 8.77 -15.27
C GLU A 473 -9.25 9.60 -15.07
N MET A 474 -9.20 10.90 -15.36
CA MET A 474 -10.28 11.85 -15.13
C MET A 474 -10.47 12.75 -16.36
N ASN A 475 -11.33 12.33 -17.29
CA ASN A 475 -11.54 13.02 -18.58
C ASN A 475 -12.88 13.76 -18.64
N PRO A 476 -12.91 15.09 -18.94
CA PRO A 476 -11.77 16.02 -19.01
C PRO A 476 -11.15 16.25 -17.62
N PRO A 477 -9.92 16.76 -17.46
CA PRO A 477 -9.32 16.99 -16.14
C PRO A 477 -9.98 18.15 -15.37
N GLY A 478 -9.71 18.25 -14.07
CA GLY A 478 -10.37 19.19 -13.15
C GLY A 478 -10.08 20.64 -13.53
N ARG A 479 -8.87 20.92 -13.98
CA ARG A 479 -8.47 22.22 -14.52
C ARG A 479 -9.20 22.65 -15.81
N GLU A 480 -9.85 21.74 -16.51
CA GLU A 480 -10.62 22.05 -17.74
C GLU A 480 -12.10 22.34 -17.44
N SER A 481 -12.47 22.43 -16.15
CA SER A 481 -13.86 22.64 -15.71
C SER A 481 -14.42 24.01 -16.04
N VAL A 482 -13.57 25.03 -16.09
CA VAL A 482 -13.97 26.40 -16.43
C VAL A 482 -13.17 26.83 -17.64
N LYS A 483 -13.85 27.25 -18.69
CA LYS A 483 -13.21 27.72 -19.92
C LYS A 483 -13.80 29.05 -20.33
N ARG A 484 -12.92 30.01 -20.60
CA ARG A 484 -13.27 31.25 -21.27
C ARG A 484 -13.42 30.99 -22.76
N MET A 485 -14.64 31.11 -23.26
CA MET A 485 -14.95 30.90 -24.67
C MET A 485 -14.78 32.19 -25.48
N SER A 486 -14.99 33.35 -24.86
CA SER A 486 -14.75 34.66 -25.45
C SER A 486 -14.48 35.72 -24.37
N SER A 487 -14.33 36.99 -24.76
CA SER A 487 -14.25 38.10 -23.78
C SER A 487 -15.52 38.27 -22.93
N GLN A 488 -16.64 37.68 -23.37
CA GLN A 488 -17.96 37.82 -22.78
C GLN A 488 -18.60 36.51 -22.31
N LEU A 489 -17.96 35.35 -22.51
CA LEU A 489 -18.61 34.06 -22.28
C LEU A 489 -17.66 33.03 -21.66
N TRP A 490 -18.15 32.32 -20.63
CA TRP A 490 -17.46 31.22 -19.95
C TRP A 490 -18.35 29.99 -19.90
N THR A 491 -17.79 28.81 -20.12
CA THR A 491 -18.44 27.53 -19.82
C THR A 491 -17.96 27.03 -18.47
N LEU A 492 -18.90 26.60 -17.62
CA LEU A 492 -18.65 26.04 -16.30
C LEU A 492 -19.21 24.61 -16.28
N GLY A 493 -18.31 23.65 -16.49
CA GLY A 493 -18.63 22.23 -16.57
C GLY A 493 -19.49 21.88 -17.78
N SER A 494 -20.27 20.81 -17.64
CA SER A 494 -21.21 20.30 -18.63
C SER A 494 -22.57 20.98 -18.59
N SER A 495 -22.87 21.76 -17.54
CA SER A 495 -24.25 22.20 -17.25
C SER A 495 -24.49 23.70 -17.22
N MET A 496 -23.46 24.55 -17.12
CA MET A 496 -23.65 26.00 -16.95
C MET A 496 -22.80 26.85 -17.90
N ILE A 497 -23.29 28.06 -18.17
CA ILE A 497 -22.58 29.13 -18.87
C ILE A 497 -22.69 30.42 -18.06
N CYS A 498 -21.61 31.20 -18.01
CA CYS A 498 -21.64 32.57 -17.51
C CYS A 498 -21.44 33.55 -18.66
N ALA A 499 -22.36 34.49 -18.82
CA ALA A 499 -22.31 35.55 -19.83
C ALA A 499 -22.07 36.91 -19.16
N LYS A 500 -21.20 37.72 -19.74
CA LYS A 500 -20.92 39.10 -19.35
C LYS A 500 -21.64 40.04 -20.33
N LEU A 501 -22.49 40.90 -19.79
CA LEU A 501 -23.26 41.90 -20.52
C LEU A 501 -23.00 43.29 -19.93
N ASP A 502 -23.31 44.34 -20.69
CA ASP A 502 -23.28 45.69 -20.14
C ASP A 502 -24.46 45.88 -19.17
N ALA A 503 -24.29 46.68 -18.12
CA ALA A 503 -25.33 46.85 -17.09
C ALA A 503 -26.68 47.42 -17.59
N GLN A 504 -26.72 47.92 -18.83
CA GLN A 504 -27.92 48.45 -19.49
C GLN A 504 -28.63 47.41 -20.37
N ASP A 505 -27.98 46.28 -20.67
CA ASP A 505 -28.56 45.22 -21.47
C ASP A 505 -29.62 44.45 -20.68
N ALA A 506 -30.65 43.95 -21.37
CA ALA A 506 -31.68 43.13 -20.74
C ALA A 506 -31.08 41.80 -20.24
N PRO A 507 -31.42 41.34 -19.02
CA PRO A 507 -30.89 40.11 -18.48
C PRO A 507 -31.35 38.90 -19.31
N PRO A 508 -30.53 37.84 -19.42
CA PRO A 508 -30.92 36.62 -20.11
C PRO A 508 -32.17 36.00 -19.44
N PRO A 509 -33.12 35.46 -20.22
CA PRO A 509 -34.41 34.98 -19.70
C PRO A 509 -34.29 33.84 -18.67
N ASN A 510 -33.17 33.11 -18.63
CA ASN A 510 -32.90 32.00 -17.72
C ASN A 510 -31.74 32.31 -16.73
N SER A 511 -31.55 33.57 -16.36
CA SER A 511 -30.53 33.98 -15.38
C SER A 511 -30.85 33.39 -14.00
N ILE A 512 -29.96 32.55 -13.49
CA ILE A 512 -30.06 31.90 -12.17
C ILE A 512 -29.60 32.86 -11.08
N VAL A 513 -28.41 33.44 -11.28
CA VAL A 513 -27.81 34.43 -10.38
C VAL A 513 -27.01 35.41 -11.22
N SER A 514 -26.91 36.65 -10.75
CA SER A 514 -26.13 37.69 -11.38
C SER A 514 -25.34 38.51 -10.37
N TRP A 515 -24.20 39.04 -10.80
CA TRP A 515 -23.39 39.96 -10.01
C TRP A 515 -22.80 41.05 -10.89
N GLN A 516 -22.55 42.20 -10.27
CA GLN A 516 -21.98 43.36 -10.92
C GLN A 516 -20.47 43.40 -10.68
N ASP A 517 -19.71 43.75 -11.73
CA ASP A 517 -18.27 43.99 -11.67
C ASP A 517 -17.97 45.21 -12.56
N GLY A 518 -17.81 46.36 -11.90
CA GLY A 518 -17.75 47.67 -12.54
C GLY A 518 -19.03 48.00 -13.32
N HIS A 519 -18.88 48.28 -14.62
CA HIS A 519 -19.99 48.60 -15.53
C HIS A 519 -20.65 47.37 -16.17
N ASN A 520 -20.15 46.17 -15.88
CA ASN A 520 -20.63 44.94 -16.48
C ASN A 520 -21.43 44.12 -15.46
N THR A 521 -22.41 43.38 -15.96
CA THR A 521 -23.16 42.39 -15.17
C THR A 521 -22.89 41.00 -15.73
N PHE A 522 -22.51 40.10 -14.83
CA PHE A 522 -22.31 38.70 -15.15
C PHE A 522 -23.58 37.92 -14.78
N HIS A 523 -24.02 37.05 -15.68
CA HIS A 523 -25.22 36.22 -15.52
C HIS A 523 -24.86 34.74 -15.64
N LEU A 524 -25.13 33.96 -14.61
CA LEU A 524 -25.03 32.50 -14.66
C LEU A 524 -26.35 31.92 -15.19
N THR A 525 -26.27 31.07 -16.21
CA THR A 525 -27.41 30.48 -16.90
C THR A 525 -27.18 28.99 -17.16
N PRO A 526 -28.24 28.16 -17.30
CA PRO A 526 -28.10 26.80 -17.81
C PRO A 526 -27.41 26.80 -19.17
N ARG A 527 -26.57 25.79 -19.41
CA ARG A 527 -25.81 25.66 -20.65
C ARG A 527 -26.74 25.63 -21.85
N ASN A 528 -26.51 26.55 -22.78
CA ASN A 528 -27.19 26.61 -24.06
C ASN A 528 -26.15 26.46 -25.19
N GLU A 529 -26.19 25.30 -25.87
CA GLU A 529 -25.27 24.98 -26.95
C GLU A 529 -25.38 25.94 -28.14
N SER A 530 -26.53 26.61 -28.34
CA SER A 530 -26.68 27.58 -29.44
C SER A 530 -25.73 28.78 -29.31
N LEU A 531 -25.29 29.12 -28.09
CA LEU A 531 -24.33 30.20 -27.82
C LEU A 531 -22.88 29.77 -28.09
N LEU A 532 -22.63 28.47 -28.31
CA LEU A 532 -21.30 27.88 -28.46
C LEU A 532 -20.99 27.44 -29.90
N VAL A 533 -21.97 27.46 -30.81
CA VAL A 533 -21.92 26.86 -32.17
C VAL A 533 -20.77 27.39 -33.05
N ASN A 534 -20.18 28.54 -32.71
CA ASN A 534 -19.05 29.15 -33.44
C ASN A 534 -17.80 29.41 -32.57
N LEU A 535 -17.73 28.85 -31.36
CA LEU A 535 -16.62 29.05 -30.43
C LEU A 535 -15.90 27.71 -30.20
N SER A 536 -14.68 27.57 -30.74
CA SER A 536 -13.87 26.35 -30.60
C SER A 536 -12.61 26.59 -29.76
N GLY A 537 -12.37 25.74 -28.76
CA GLY A 537 -11.14 25.73 -27.98
C GLY A 537 -11.06 26.85 -26.92
N GLY A 538 -11.97 26.84 -25.94
CA GLY A 538 -11.94 27.79 -24.83
C GLY A 538 -10.69 27.65 -23.95
N ASP A 539 -10.27 28.77 -23.36
CA ASP A 539 -9.07 28.89 -22.53
C ASP A 539 -9.38 28.65 -21.05
N SER A 540 -8.71 27.66 -20.45
CA SER A 540 -8.86 27.28 -19.04
C SER A 540 -7.81 27.93 -18.11
N VAL A 541 -6.83 28.64 -18.67
CA VAL A 541 -5.63 29.11 -17.96
C VAL A 541 -5.75 30.58 -17.53
N THR A 542 -6.21 31.48 -18.41
CA THR A 542 -6.15 32.94 -18.16
C THR A 542 -6.80 33.37 -16.85
N ASP A 543 -8.00 32.87 -16.56
CA ASP A 543 -8.77 33.31 -15.39
C ASP A 543 -8.51 32.45 -14.14
N ARG A 544 -7.56 31.52 -14.19
CA ARG A 544 -7.30 30.56 -13.11
C ARG A 544 -6.42 31.18 -12.02
N ILE A 545 -6.94 31.21 -10.80
CA ILE A 545 -6.27 31.75 -9.61
C ILE A 545 -5.46 30.66 -8.90
N GLN A 546 -6.01 29.44 -8.81
CA GLN A 546 -5.35 28.31 -8.17
C GLN A 546 -5.54 27.05 -9.02
N ASP A 547 -4.45 26.38 -9.35
CA ASP A 547 -4.46 25.06 -9.96
C ASP A 547 -4.33 23.98 -8.87
N ARG A 548 -5.32 23.08 -8.77
CA ARG A 548 -5.25 21.88 -7.90
C ARG A 548 -5.16 20.59 -8.73
N GLY A 549 -4.65 20.71 -9.95
CA GLY A 549 -4.40 19.62 -10.89
C GLY A 549 -5.68 18.89 -11.28
N THR A 550 -5.68 17.58 -11.07
CA THR A 550 -6.83 16.72 -11.38
C THR A 550 -7.99 16.94 -10.41
N ASN A 551 -7.77 17.38 -9.17
CA ASN A 551 -8.86 17.45 -8.18
C ASN A 551 -9.76 18.68 -8.31
N GLY A 552 -9.43 19.63 -9.20
CA GLY A 552 -10.19 20.85 -9.44
C GLY A 552 -9.34 22.12 -9.46
N GLY A 553 -9.93 23.26 -9.15
CA GLY A 553 -9.24 24.56 -9.17
C GLY A 553 -10.15 25.72 -8.75
N VAL A 554 -9.59 26.93 -8.81
CA VAL A 554 -10.32 28.19 -8.54
C VAL A 554 -10.08 29.16 -9.70
N TRP A 555 -11.15 29.70 -10.25
CA TRP A 555 -11.14 30.70 -11.33
C TRP A 555 -11.79 31.99 -10.88
N GLY A 556 -11.29 33.13 -11.35
CA GLY A 556 -12.01 34.39 -11.29
C GLY A 556 -13.06 34.44 -12.40
N ILE A 557 -14.27 34.90 -12.09
CA ILE A 557 -15.28 35.25 -13.10
C ILE A 557 -15.54 36.74 -12.96
N GLY A 558 -14.68 37.52 -13.62
CA GLY A 558 -14.47 38.93 -13.28
C GLY A 558 -13.54 39.09 -12.08
N ASN A 559 -13.52 40.28 -11.49
CA ASN A 559 -12.67 40.63 -10.36
C ASN A 559 -13.30 40.29 -9.00
N GLU A 560 -14.63 40.38 -8.90
CA GLU A 560 -15.39 40.35 -7.64
C GLU A 560 -15.92 38.95 -7.26
N VAL A 561 -15.88 37.98 -8.18
CA VAL A 561 -16.45 36.64 -7.96
C VAL A 561 -15.46 35.56 -8.39
N ILE A 562 -15.45 34.48 -7.62
CA ILE A 562 -14.68 33.29 -7.93
C ILE A 562 -15.60 32.07 -8.14
N CYS A 563 -15.17 31.19 -9.02
CA CYS A 563 -15.71 29.87 -9.24
C CYS A 563 -14.72 28.83 -8.74
N LYS A 564 -15.09 28.10 -7.69
CA LYS A 564 -14.33 26.99 -7.14
C LYS A 564 -14.92 25.68 -7.65
N VAL A 565 -14.07 24.81 -8.18
CA VAL A 565 -14.45 23.49 -8.70
C VAL A 565 -13.67 22.40 -8.00
N LYS A 566 -14.34 21.32 -7.62
CA LYS A 566 -13.72 20.16 -6.97
C LYS A 566 -14.35 18.83 -7.40
N SER A 567 -13.57 17.76 -7.32
CA SER A 567 -14.08 16.39 -7.49
C SER A 567 -15.15 16.05 -6.44
N TRP A 568 -16.15 15.27 -6.84
CA TRP A 568 -17.31 14.93 -6.02
C TRP A 568 -17.70 13.46 -6.19
N SER A 569 -18.08 12.82 -5.09
CA SER A 569 -18.62 11.47 -5.02
C SER A 569 -19.97 11.48 -4.32
N GLU A 570 -20.79 10.48 -4.62
CA GLU A 570 -22.12 10.35 -4.01
C GLU A 570 -22.02 10.17 -2.48
N GLY A 571 -22.97 10.75 -1.75
CA GLY A 571 -22.96 10.75 -0.29
C GLY A 571 -22.06 11.82 0.35
N ARG A 572 -21.43 12.72 -0.43
CA ARG A 572 -20.61 13.82 0.08
C ARG A 572 -21.39 15.13 0.21
N GLN A 573 -21.26 15.80 1.36
CA GLN A 573 -21.82 17.13 1.61
C GLN A 573 -21.16 18.21 0.73
N LEU A 574 -21.96 19.18 0.25
CA LEU A 574 -21.48 20.34 -0.50
C LEU A 574 -20.86 21.37 0.44
N GLU A 575 -19.74 21.98 0.01
CA GLU A 575 -19.09 23.07 0.74
C GLU A 575 -20.07 24.24 1.00
N ALA A 576 -20.92 24.58 0.02
CA ALA A 576 -21.97 25.60 0.19
C ALA A 576 -22.96 25.26 1.32
N SER A 577 -23.34 23.99 1.45
CA SER A 577 -24.24 23.53 2.52
C SER A 577 -23.56 23.65 3.88
N THR A 578 -22.26 23.35 3.96
CA THR A 578 -21.46 23.59 5.17
C THR A 578 -21.41 25.07 5.52
N MET A 579 -21.08 25.93 4.56
CA MET A 579 -21.00 27.37 4.79
C MET A 579 -22.34 27.97 5.23
N LYS A 580 -23.46 27.49 4.66
CA LYS A 580 -24.80 27.88 5.11
C LYS A 580 -25.02 27.48 6.56
N PHE A 581 -24.73 26.23 6.92
CA PHE A 581 -24.84 25.76 8.30
C PHE A 581 -23.99 26.60 9.27
N VAL A 582 -22.75 26.93 8.88
CA VAL A 582 -21.86 27.73 9.72
C VAL A 582 -22.39 29.15 9.87
N ARG A 583 -22.89 29.78 8.80
CA ARG A 583 -23.51 31.11 8.85
C ARG A 583 -24.71 31.14 9.80
N ASP A 584 -25.54 30.10 9.76
CA ASP A 584 -26.78 30.03 10.53
C ASP A 584 -26.52 29.72 12.03
N ASN A 585 -25.42 29.01 12.36
CA ASN A 585 -25.12 28.58 13.74
C ASN A 585 -23.99 29.40 14.41
N PHE A 586 -23.11 30.02 13.63
CA PHE A 586 -21.88 30.68 14.09
C PHE A 586 -21.68 32.03 13.35
N PRO A 587 -22.57 33.02 13.56
CA PRO A 587 -22.60 34.24 12.76
C PRO A 587 -21.38 35.16 12.96
N SER A 588 -20.57 34.95 14.01
CA SER A 588 -19.32 35.67 14.25
C SER A 588 -18.16 35.21 13.36
N VAL A 589 -18.32 34.10 12.66
CA VAL A 589 -17.26 33.51 11.82
C VAL A 589 -17.25 34.19 10.45
N PRO A 590 -16.11 34.75 10.01
CA PRO A 590 -16.04 35.45 8.74
C PRO A 590 -16.01 34.45 7.58
N LEU A 591 -17.06 34.48 6.76
CA LEU A 591 -17.27 33.58 5.62
C LEU A 591 -17.38 34.38 4.30
N PRO A 592 -16.85 33.87 3.19
CA PRO A 592 -17.22 34.36 1.87
C PRO A 592 -18.72 34.23 1.60
N GLU A 593 -19.28 35.17 0.84
CA GLU A 593 -20.69 35.13 0.43
C GLU A 593 -20.87 34.14 -0.72
N VAL A 594 -21.67 33.09 -0.50
CA VAL A 594 -22.03 32.12 -1.53
C VAL A 594 -23.17 32.67 -2.37
N LEU A 595 -22.95 32.77 -3.68
CA LEU A 595 -23.95 33.20 -4.65
C LEU A 595 -24.74 32.02 -5.20
N TYR A 596 -24.06 30.94 -5.58
CA TYR A 596 -24.70 29.75 -6.12
C TYR A 596 -23.79 28.52 -6.05
N SER A 597 -24.36 27.32 -6.00
CA SER A 597 -23.60 26.07 -6.05
C SER A 597 -24.41 24.94 -6.67
N TRP A 598 -23.75 24.04 -7.39
CA TRP A 598 -24.40 22.86 -7.95
C TRP A 598 -23.45 21.66 -8.06
N ILE A 599 -24.03 20.50 -8.35
CA ILE A 599 -23.30 19.27 -8.67
C ILE A 599 -23.41 19.04 -10.17
N ASP A 600 -22.26 18.94 -10.83
CA ASP A 600 -22.14 18.47 -12.20
C ASP A 600 -21.91 16.96 -12.17
N ARG A 601 -23.01 16.20 -12.22
CA ARG A 601 -22.99 14.73 -12.14
C ARG A 601 -22.23 14.09 -13.31
N PRO A 602 -22.40 14.51 -14.58
CA PRO A 602 -21.63 13.97 -15.69
C PRO A 602 -20.11 14.02 -15.50
N LEU A 603 -19.60 15.07 -14.84
CA LEU A 603 -18.17 15.27 -14.61
C LEU A 603 -17.70 14.87 -13.20
N HIS A 604 -18.61 14.37 -12.34
CA HIS A 604 -18.35 14.09 -10.93
C HIS A 604 -17.70 15.28 -10.19
N ARG A 605 -18.30 16.47 -10.31
CA ARG A 605 -17.77 17.73 -9.75
C ARG A 605 -18.79 18.54 -8.97
N THR A 606 -18.31 19.31 -8.00
CA THR A 606 -19.04 20.44 -7.45
C THR A 606 -18.53 21.75 -8.03
N PHE A 607 -19.45 22.69 -8.22
CA PHE A 607 -19.13 24.07 -8.55
C PHE A 607 -19.69 24.98 -7.45
N LEU A 608 -18.89 25.94 -7.03
CA LEU A 608 -19.22 26.93 -6.01
C LEU A 608 -18.87 28.33 -6.51
N ILE A 609 -19.89 29.15 -6.71
CA ILE A 609 -19.78 30.57 -7.06
C ILE A 609 -19.93 31.38 -5.79
N MET A 610 -18.92 32.18 -5.48
CA MET A 610 -18.89 33.01 -4.28
C MET A 610 -18.18 34.33 -4.53
N LYS A 611 -18.52 35.36 -3.74
CA LYS A 611 -17.79 36.62 -3.77
C LYS A 611 -16.34 36.43 -3.37
N ARG A 612 -15.46 37.11 -4.10
CA ARG A 612 -14.04 37.15 -3.81
C ARG A 612 -13.81 37.97 -2.55
N VAL A 613 -12.98 37.45 -1.65
CA VAL A 613 -12.46 38.22 -0.52
C VAL A 613 -11.10 38.78 -0.95
N HIS A 614 -11.00 40.11 -1.03
CA HIS A 614 -9.78 40.81 -1.39
C HIS A 614 -8.87 40.95 -0.16
N ALA A 615 -8.17 39.87 0.16
CA ALA A 615 -7.27 39.77 1.31
C ALA A 615 -6.09 38.84 1.01
N ARG A 616 -5.02 38.95 1.79
CA ARG A 616 -3.85 38.06 1.71
C ARG A 616 -4.05 36.85 2.61
N THR A 617 -3.56 35.69 2.21
CA THR A 617 -3.53 34.52 3.11
C THR A 617 -2.55 34.78 4.24
N LEU A 618 -2.81 34.17 5.40
CA LEU A 618 -1.93 34.21 6.57
C LEU A 618 -0.52 33.78 6.17
N ASN A 619 -0.40 32.75 5.34
CA ASN A 619 0.88 32.28 4.81
C ASN A 619 1.69 33.37 4.10
N VAL A 620 1.04 34.18 3.25
CA VAL A 620 1.69 35.27 2.51
C VAL A 620 1.96 36.48 3.42
N ALA A 621 1.06 36.77 4.35
CA ALA A 621 1.20 37.90 5.26
C ALA A 621 2.23 37.65 6.38
N TRP A 622 2.47 36.38 6.75
CA TRP A 622 3.22 35.97 7.93
C TRP A 622 4.56 36.70 8.12
N PRO A 623 5.42 36.85 7.09
CA PRO A 623 6.71 37.53 7.26
C PRO A 623 6.59 39.00 7.66
N THR A 624 5.47 39.65 7.32
CA THR A 624 5.22 41.08 7.60
C THR A 624 4.49 41.32 8.92
N LEU A 625 3.93 40.28 9.55
CA LEU A 625 3.19 40.40 10.80
C LEU A 625 4.14 40.48 12.00
N SER A 626 3.87 41.40 12.92
CA SER A 626 4.53 41.45 14.22
C SER A 626 4.12 40.25 15.10
N THR A 627 4.91 39.94 16.12
CA THR A 627 4.59 38.88 17.10
C THR A 627 3.21 39.08 17.74
N GLY A 628 2.84 40.33 18.04
CA GLY A 628 1.53 40.67 18.60
C GLY A 628 0.38 40.37 17.63
N GLN A 629 0.55 40.71 16.35
CA GLN A 629 -0.43 40.38 15.31
C GLN A 629 -0.59 38.87 15.11
N ARG A 630 0.52 38.12 15.05
CA ARG A 630 0.50 36.65 14.95
C ARG A 630 -0.27 36.03 16.12
N GLN A 631 -0.03 36.50 17.35
CA GLN A 631 -0.72 36.03 18.54
C GLN A 631 -2.22 36.39 18.51
N ASN A 632 -2.57 37.61 18.08
CA ASN A 632 -3.98 38.03 17.97
C ASN A 632 -4.76 37.14 17.00
N ILE A 633 -4.19 36.85 15.83
CA ILE A 633 -4.80 35.95 14.84
C ILE A 633 -4.94 34.54 15.41
N ALA A 634 -3.92 34.01 16.09
CA ALA A 634 -4.00 32.69 16.74
C ALA A 634 -5.10 32.64 17.81
N ASN A 635 -5.24 33.70 18.61
CA ASN A 635 -6.29 33.83 19.62
C ASN A 635 -7.67 33.86 18.97
N GLU A 636 -7.88 34.70 17.96
CA GLU A 636 -9.14 34.81 17.22
C GLU A 636 -9.56 33.45 16.60
N MET A 637 -8.62 32.76 15.94
CA MET A 637 -8.87 31.42 15.39
C MET A 637 -9.20 30.39 16.47
N ALA A 638 -8.54 30.45 17.63
CA ALA A 638 -8.82 29.56 18.75
C ALA A 638 -10.20 29.83 19.38
N GLU A 639 -10.65 31.10 19.43
CA GLU A 639 -12.02 31.46 19.85
C GLU A 639 -13.08 30.90 18.90
N HIS A 640 -12.83 30.95 17.59
CA HIS A 640 -13.73 30.31 16.62
C HIS A 640 -13.79 28.79 16.83
N CYS A 641 -12.65 28.13 17.07
CA CYS A 641 -12.61 26.70 17.38
C CYS A 641 -13.36 26.37 18.67
N PHE A 642 -13.22 27.20 19.71
CA PHE A 642 -13.97 27.08 20.96
C PHE A 642 -15.49 27.20 20.72
N THR A 643 -15.89 28.18 19.91
CA THR A 643 -17.30 28.38 19.55
C THR A 643 -17.86 27.18 18.79
N PHE A 644 -17.11 26.62 17.83
CA PHE A 644 -17.52 25.42 17.09
C PHE A 644 -17.68 24.21 18.00
N ALA A 645 -16.69 23.98 18.88
CA ALA A 645 -16.68 22.84 19.78
C ALA A 645 -17.86 22.82 20.77
N GLY A 646 -18.48 23.98 21.01
CA GLY A 646 -19.73 24.09 21.78
C GLY A 646 -20.93 23.35 21.16
N LYS A 647 -20.86 23.00 19.87
CA LYS A 647 -21.84 22.13 19.19
C LYS A 647 -21.26 20.73 19.07
N THR A 648 -21.97 19.73 19.58
CA THR A 648 -21.54 18.32 19.59
C THR A 648 -22.54 17.39 18.89
N SER A 649 -22.08 16.21 18.47
CA SER A 649 -22.90 15.11 17.97
C SER A 649 -22.41 13.79 18.57
N SER A 650 -23.29 12.81 18.72
CA SER A 650 -22.90 11.42 19.06
C SER A 650 -22.32 10.66 17.85
N ASN A 651 -22.35 11.27 16.66
CA ASN A 651 -21.92 10.67 15.41
C ASN A 651 -20.74 11.44 14.79
N TYR A 652 -19.82 10.68 14.21
CA TYR A 652 -18.77 11.15 13.33
C TYR A 652 -19.33 11.39 11.94
N GLU A 653 -19.71 12.63 11.67
CA GLU A 653 -20.46 13.03 10.48
C GLU A 653 -20.23 14.50 10.14
N THR A 654 -20.59 14.89 8.92
CA THR A 654 -20.64 16.30 8.51
C THR A 654 -21.88 16.99 9.09
N ALA A 655 -22.00 18.31 8.93
CA ALA A 655 -23.14 19.07 9.46
C ALA A 655 -24.54 18.58 8.97
N SER A 656 -24.60 17.89 7.84
CA SER A 656 -25.81 17.30 7.25
C SER A 656 -25.91 15.78 7.42
N GLY A 657 -25.11 15.16 8.29
CA GLY A 657 -25.16 13.71 8.54
C GLY A 657 -24.52 12.86 7.43
N CYS A 658 -23.61 13.43 6.62
CA CYS A 658 -22.88 12.69 5.59
C CYS A 658 -21.54 12.16 6.13
N GLY A 659 -20.90 11.28 5.35
CA GLY A 659 -19.56 10.81 5.66
C GLY A 659 -18.52 11.94 5.63
N VAL A 660 -17.50 11.82 6.48
CA VAL A 660 -16.48 12.86 6.69
C VAL A 660 -15.30 12.66 5.74
N LEU A 661 -14.85 13.75 5.12
CA LEU A 661 -13.63 13.75 4.30
C LEU A 661 -12.41 14.05 5.17
N GLU A 662 -11.98 13.04 5.94
CA GLU A 662 -10.76 13.14 6.75
C GLU A 662 -9.79 11.99 6.48
N ASN A 663 -8.72 12.28 5.75
CA ASN A 663 -7.78 11.26 5.30
C ASN A 663 -6.86 10.72 6.41
N TRP A 664 -6.68 11.46 7.50
CA TRP A 664 -5.74 11.11 8.56
C TRP A 664 -6.33 10.20 9.64
N LEU A 665 -7.66 10.08 9.71
CA LEU A 665 -8.37 9.17 10.61
C LEU A 665 -8.80 7.85 9.93
N LYS A 666 -8.51 7.66 8.63
CA LYS A 666 -8.91 6.45 7.87
C LYS A 666 -7.72 5.60 7.41
N LYS A 667 -7.97 4.32 7.09
CA LYS A 667 -7.00 3.42 6.44
C LYS A 667 -6.62 3.96 5.06
N ARG A 668 -5.35 3.79 4.65
CA ARG A 668 -4.94 4.09 3.26
C ARG A 668 -5.64 3.12 2.29
N PRO A 669 -6.15 3.60 1.15
CA PRO A 669 -6.67 2.70 0.12
C PRO A 669 -5.54 1.81 -0.42
N PRO A 670 -5.81 0.53 -0.73
CA PRO A 670 -4.81 -0.35 -1.34
C PRO A 670 -4.43 0.14 -2.75
N ALA A 671 -3.21 -0.14 -3.19
CA ALA A 671 -2.67 0.30 -4.48
C ALA A 671 -3.48 -0.21 -5.70
N SER A 672 -4.34 -1.21 -5.51
CA SER A 672 -5.25 -1.76 -6.53
C SER A 672 -6.50 -0.91 -6.79
N TYR A 673 -6.71 0.19 -6.06
CA TYR A 673 -7.83 1.11 -6.34
C TYR A 673 -7.59 1.83 -7.68
N THR A 674 -8.43 1.53 -8.66
CA THR A 674 -8.33 2.02 -10.06
C THR A 674 -8.81 3.46 -10.26
N THR A 675 -9.31 4.14 -9.22
CA THR A 675 -9.75 5.54 -9.29
C THR A 675 -9.33 6.29 -8.04
N THR A 676 -8.06 6.70 -7.99
CA THR A 676 -7.46 7.39 -6.84
C THR A 676 -7.94 8.85 -6.67
N TRP A 677 -8.60 9.39 -7.70
CA TRP A 677 -9.04 10.80 -7.75
C TRP A 677 -10.42 11.08 -7.13
N LEU A 678 -11.29 10.07 -6.95
CA LEU A 678 -12.58 10.27 -6.30
C LEU A 678 -12.40 10.41 -4.77
N PRO A 679 -12.96 11.44 -4.14
CA PRO A 679 -12.86 11.59 -2.69
C PRO A 679 -13.60 10.45 -1.98
N VAL A 680 -12.91 9.79 -1.06
CA VAL A 680 -13.48 8.72 -0.21
C VAL A 680 -13.75 9.27 1.17
N THR A 681 -15.01 9.24 1.61
CA THR A 681 -15.44 9.65 2.94
C THR A 681 -15.47 8.47 3.92
N LEU A 682 -15.39 8.74 5.22
CA LEU A 682 -15.60 7.76 6.29
C LEU A 682 -16.91 8.07 7.02
N GLY A 683 -17.74 7.05 7.21
CA GLY A 683 -19.01 7.19 7.94
C GLY A 683 -20.19 7.71 7.08
N PRO A 684 -21.26 8.19 7.72
CA PRO A 684 -21.36 8.53 9.15
C PRO A 684 -21.23 7.31 10.07
N LEU A 685 -20.60 7.48 11.23
CA LEU A 685 -20.42 6.42 12.24
C LEU A 685 -20.88 6.94 13.60
N SER A 686 -21.40 6.09 14.49
CA SER A 686 -21.51 6.48 15.91
C SER A 686 -20.12 6.66 16.53
N GLY A 687 -19.98 7.44 17.60
CA GLY A 687 -18.70 7.57 18.29
C GLY A 687 -18.08 6.24 18.74
N PRO A 688 -18.86 5.28 19.29
CA PRO A 688 -18.36 3.94 19.57
C PRO A 688 -17.89 3.20 18.32
N ASP A 689 -18.64 3.25 17.21
CA ASP A 689 -18.23 2.61 15.95
C ASP A 689 -16.97 3.25 15.37
N LEU A 690 -16.80 4.57 15.51
CA LEU A 690 -15.57 5.26 15.13
C LEU A 690 -14.39 4.75 15.96
N LYS A 691 -14.55 4.63 17.29
CA LYS A 691 -13.50 4.13 18.18
C LYS A 691 -13.15 2.68 17.85
N GLU A 692 -14.14 1.84 17.54
CA GLU A 692 -13.94 0.46 17.07
C GLU A 692 -13.25 0.40 15.69
N TYR A 693 -13.66 1.25 14.75
CA TYR A 693 -12.99 1.33 13.45
C TYR A 693 -11.52 1.74 13.61
N MET A 694 -11.24 2.75 14.43
CA MET A 694 -9.89 3.23 14.69
C MET A 694 -9.02 2.17 15.39
N SER A 695 -9.60 1.32 16.23
CA SER A 695 -8.88 0.21 16.88
C SER A 695 -8.63 -0.97 15.94
N LYS A 696 -9.48 -1.18 14.91
CA LYS A 696 -9.26 -2.23 13.90
C LYS A 696 -8.13 -1.91 12.94
N ILE A 697 -7.88 -0.63 12.65
CA ILE A 697 -6.91 -0.23 11.62
C ILE A 697 -5.49 -0.06 12.18
N SER A 698 -5.33 0.12 13.49
CA SER A 698 -4.03 0.30 14.17
C SER A 698 -3.89 -0.66 15.33
N VAL A 699 -2.68 -1.21 15.52
CA VAL A 699 -2.35 -2.06 16.68
C VAL A 699 -2.08 -1.26 17.95
N GLU A 700 -1.81 0.04 17.82
CA GLU A 700 -1.62 0.95 18.96
C GLU A 700 -2.98 1.46 19.47
N PRO A 701 -3.12 1.77 20.77
CA PRO A 701 -4.35 2.29 21.34
C PRO A 701 -4.86 3.56 20.64
N VAL A 702 -6.18 3.64 20.48
CA VAL A 702 -6.83 4.85 19.95
C VAL A 702 -6.66 6.00 20.96
N PRO A 703 -6.25 7.21 20.52
CA PRO A 703 -6.22 8.38 21.39
C PRO A 703 -7.56 8.60 22.09
N ASP A 704 -7.54 9.12 23.32
CA ASP A 704 -8.77 9.17 24.10
C ASP A 704 -9.68 10.32 23.68
N PHE A 705 -10.98 10.04 23.58
CA PHE A 705 -12.02 11.03 23.31
C PHE A 705 -13.37 10.54 23.82
N ASP A 706 -14.25 11.50 24.08
CA ASP A 706 -15.65 11.29 24.42
C ASP A 706 -16.42 10.83 23.16
N VAL A 707 -16.91 9.60 23.21
CA VAL A 707 -17.65 8.97 22.09
C VAL A 707 -19.09 9.48 22.00
N ASP A 708 -19.63 10.07 23.05
CA ASP A 708 -21.02 10.53 23.09
C ASP A 708 -21.15 12.01 22.68
N ALA A 709 -20.03 12.75 22.68
CA ALA A 709 -20.00 14.18 22.40
C ALA A 709 -18.79 14.58 21.52
N LEU A 710 -18.88 14.31 20.22
CA LEU A 710 -17.87 14.72 19.24
C LEU A 710 -18.06 16.21 18.88
N PRO A 711 -17.09 17.10 19.16
CA PRO A 711 -17.18 18.52 18.82
C PRO A 711 -17.14 18.80 17.32
N PHE A 712 -17.93 19.79 16.89
CA PHE A 712 -17.87 20.33 15.53
C PHE A 712 -16.56 21.10 15.33
N TYR A 713 -15.85 20.86 14.22
CA TYR A 713 -14.54 21.47 13.98
C TYR A 713 -14.20 21.64 12.49
N HIS A 714 -13.47 22.71 12.17
CA HIS A 714 -12.86 22.92 10.85
C HIS A 714 -11.52 22.20 10.77
N CYS A 715 -11.52 21.06 10.09
CA CYS A 715 -10.37 20.17 10.00
C CYS A 715 -9.16 20.72 9.25
N ASP A 716 -9.26 21.78 8.44
CA ASP A 716 -8.14 22.24 7.61
C ASP A 716 -7.81 23.74 7.80
N LEU A 717 -7.44 24.13 9.02
CA LEU A 717 -7.09 25.52 9.38
C LEU A 717 -5.60 25.84 9.18
N GLY A 718 -5.04 25.37 8.05
CA GLY A 718 -3.69 25.74 7.63
C GLY A 718 -3.58 27.23 7.26
N PRO A 719 -2.36 27.79 7.22
CA PRO A 719 -2.15 29.22 6.99
C PRO A 719 -2.54 29.67 5.57
N THR A 720 -2.78 28.75 4.64
CA THR A 720 -3.29 29.03 3.30
C THR A 720 -4.80 29.23 3.24
N ASN A 721 -5.54 28.79 4.27
CA ASN A 721 -7.00 28.82 4.33
C ASN A 721 -7.55 29.95 5.24
N ILE A 722 -6.65 30.78 5.79
CA ILE A 722 -6.99 31.92 6.63
C ILE A 722 -6.60 33.18 5.86
N LEU A 723 -7.55 34.08 5.64
CA LEU A 723 -7.33 35.39 5.04
C LEU A 723 -7.27 36.45 6.13
N VAL A 724 -6.27 37.31 6.10
CA VAL A 724 -6.05 38.35 7.12
C VAL A 724 -6.39 39.74 6.56
N SER A 725 -6.84 40.63 7.44
CA SER A 725 -7.07 42.04 7.11
C SER A 725 -5.78 42.71 6.61
N ASP A 726 -5.92 43.80 5.86
CA ASP A 726 -4.76 44.52 5.30
C ASP A 726 -3.81 45.06 6.38
N ASP A 727 -4.36 45.45 7.53
CA ASP A 727 -3.61 45.89 8.71
C ASP A 727 -3.01 44.73 9.53
N GLY A 728 -3.33 43.47 9.19
CA GLY A 728 -2.83 42.26 9.83
C GLY A 728 -3.32 42.01 11.25
N ASN A 729 -4.38 42.71 11.71
CA ASN A 729 -4.86 42.63 13.10
C ASN A 729 -6.02 41.66 13.31
N SER A 730 -6.72 41.23 12.25
CA SER A 730 -7.86 40.32 12.36
C SER A 730 -7.98 39.36 11.18
N VAL A 731 -8.83 38.35 11.35
CA VAL A 731 -9.21 37.41 10.29
C VAL A 731 -10.28 38.05 9.40
N ALA A 732 -9.94 38.26 8.13
CA ALA A 732 -10.87 38.79 7.13
C ALA A 732 -11.86 37.74 6.62
N ALA A 733 -11.41 36.49 6.47
CA ALA A 733 -12.27 35.35 6.11
C ALA A 733 -11.55 34.02 6.33
N ILE A 734 -12.32 32.97 6.58
CA ILE A 734 -11.86 31.58 6.57
C ILE A 734 -12.43 30.90 5.33
N ILE A 735 -11.59 30.15 4.62
CA ILE A 735 -11.95 29.47 3.37
C ILE A 735 -11.69 27.96 3.46
N ASP A 736 -12.19 27.22 2.48
CA ASP A 736 -12.02 25.76 2.33
C ASP A 736 -12.80 24.88 3.32
N TRP A 737 -14.13 25.09 3.37
CA TRP A 737 -15.06 24.48 4.33
C TRP A 737 -15.44 23.02 4.03
N GLU A 738 -14.67 22.30 3.21
CA GLU A 738 -15.08 21.00 2.67
C GLU A 738 -14.89 19.81 3.61
N ALA A 739 -14.03 19.97 4.62
CA ALA A 739 -13.62 18.91 5.54
C ALA A 739 -14.20 19.10 6.96
N VAL A 740 -15.13 20.04 7.13
CA VAL A 740 -15.71 20.38 8.44
C VAL A 740 -16.68 19.27 8.88
N ALA A 741 -16.52 18.81 10.12
CA ALA A 741 -17.28 17.70 10.66
C ALA A 741 -17.28 17.68 12.21
N TYR A 742 -18.14 16.84 12.78
CA TYR A 742 -18.02 16.42 14.18
C TYR A 742 -16.89 15.41 14.31
N CYS A 743 -15.84 15.76 15.05
CA CYS A 743 -14.59 15.01 15.13
C CYS A 743 -14.25 14.60 16.57
N PRO A 744 -13.40 13.59 16.79
CA PRO A 744 -12.87 13.27 18.12
C PRO A 744 -12.26 14.49 18.80
N SER A 745 -12.54 14.69 20.09
CA SER A 745 -12.11 15.87 20.83
C SER A 745 -10.59 16.04 20.89
N PHE A 746 -9.82 14.94 20.92
CA PHE A 746 -8.35 14.99 20.83
C PHE A 746 -7.87 15.62 19.53
N TRP A 747 -8.64 15.56 18.45
CA TRP A 747 -8.20 15.92 17.10
C TRP A 747 -7.97 17.42 16.92
N LEU A 748 -8.67 18.26 17.70
CA LEU A 748 -8.71 19.71 17.51
C LEU A 748 -7.34 20.37 17.68
N ALA A 749 -6.61 20.04 18.74
CA ALA A 749 -5.24 20.54 18.98
C ALA A 749 -4.16 19.58 18.45
N THR A 750 -4.47 18.29 18.34
CA THR A 750 -3.53 17.27 17.83
C THR A 750 -3.23 17.45 16.35
N ARG A 751 -4.25 17.79 15.55
CA ARG A 751 -4.08 17.95 14.12
C ARG A 751 -3.09 19.06 13.74
N PRO A 752 -3.24 20.32 14.20
CA PRO A 752 -2.28 21.36 13.88
C PRO A 752 -0.86 21.02 14.36
N ALA A 753 -0.70 20.25 15.43
CA ALA A 753 0.60 19.81 15.96
C ALA A 753 1.28 18.70 15.14
N THR A 754 0.53 17.95 14.33
CA THR A 754 1.03 16.73 13.66
C THR A 754 1.01 16.81 12.14
N ASN A 755 0.24 17.75 11.57
CA ASN A 755 0.01 17.81 10.14
C ASN A 755 0.84 18.90 9.44
N TRP A 756 1.51 18.54 8.35
CA TRP A 756 2.34 19.45 7.58
C TRP A 756 1.55 20.55 6.86
N ALA A 757 0.25 20.39 6.64
CA ALA A 757 -0.62 21.42 6.05
C ALA A 757 -0.70 22.70 6.88
N TYR A 758 -0.28 22.65 8.15
CA TYR A 758 -0.20 23.80 9.06
C TYR A 758 1.19 24.49 9.03
N ARG A 759 2.09 24.07 8.14
CA ARG A 759 3.39 24.72 7.96
C ARG A 759 3.26 25.96 7.07
N LEU A 760 4.14 26.91 7.32
CA LEU A 760 4.36 28.05 6.44
C LEU A 760 5.17 27.62 5.21
N SER A 761 5.03 28.34 4.10
CA SER A 761 5.87 28.14 2.91
C SER A 761 7.36 28.32 3.22
N GLU A 762 8.22 27.65 2.45
CA GLU A 762 9.67 27.78 2.60
C GLU A 762 10.11 29.24 2.41
N PRO A 763 10.78 29.84 3.39
CA PRO A 763 11.33 31.18 3.26
C PRO A 763 12.46 31.18 2.23
N ASN A 764 12.65 32.29 1.53
CA ASN A 764 13.84 32.50 0.68
C ASN A 764 15.14 32.67 1.51
N ASP A 765 15.03 32.66 2.85
CA ASP A 765 16.10 32.88 3.81
C ASP A 765 16.07 31.77 4.88
N ASP A 766 17.21 31.14 5.15
CA ASP A 766 17.35 29.94 6.01
C ASP A 766 16.99 30.16 7.50
N SER A 767 16.50 31.35 7.87
CA SER A 767 16.33 31.82 9.25
C SER A 767 14.92 31.63 9.84
N GLN A 768 13.90 31.30 9.05
CA GLN A 768 12.50 31.26 9.50
C GLN A 768 11.98 29.84 9.77
N ASP A 769 11.43 29.61 10.97
CA ASP A 769 10.87 28.31 11.40
C ASP A 769 9.54 28.01 10.69
N LEU A 770 9.53 27.02 9.79
CA LEU A 770 8.35 26.57 9.04
C LEU A 770 7.16 26.14 9.93
N TYR A 771 7.42 25.81 11.19
CA TYR A 771 6.42 25.32 12.14
C TYR A 771 5.87 26.41 13.06
N GLU A 772 6.24 27.68 12.87
CA GLU A 772 5.86 28.77 13.78
C GLU A 772 4.34 28.87 13.97
N TRP A 773 3.56 28.85 12.87
CA TRP A 773 2.09 28.85 12.94
C TRP A 773 1.55 27.60 13.65
N SER A 774 2.00 26.41 13.23
CA SER A 774 1.58 25.13 13.83
C SER A 774 1.79 25.10 15.34
N LYS A 775 2.98 25.52 15.82
CA LYS A 775 3.33 25.58 17.25
C LYS A 775 2.47 26.61 17.99
N LEU A 776 2.36 27.82 17.45
CA LEU A 776 1.59 28.92 18.06
C LEU A 776 0.09 28.58 18.16
N PHE A 777 -0.49 28.05 17.08
CA PHE A 777 -1.90 27.75 17.05
C PHE A 777 -2.25 26.57 17.97
N SER A 778 -1.43 25.51 17.96
CA SER A 778 -1.62 24.36 18.85
C SER A 778 -1.50 24.75 20.32
N SER A 779 -0.51 25.57 20.70
CA SER A 779 -0.37 26.04 22.08
C SER A 779 -1.53 26.93 22.51
N THR A 780 -2.05 27.76 21.61
CA THR A 780 -3.22 28.61 21.87
C THR A 780 -4.50 27.79 22.06
N LEU A 781 -4.70 26.73 21.27
CA LEU A 781 -5.80 25.78 21.46
C LEU A 781 -5.69 25.04 22.80
N VAL A 782 -4.50 24.61 23.19
CA VAL A 782 -4.27 24.00 24.51
C VAL A 782 -4.58 24.98 25.64
N ALA A 783 -4.18 26.24 25.52
CA ALA A 783 -4.53 27.28 26.49
C ALA A 783 -6.05 27.54 26.60
N LYS A 784 -6.81 27.23 25.54
CA LYS A 784 -8.28 27.27 25.49
C LYS A 784 -8.96 26.02 26.06
N GLY A 785 -8.19 25.02 26.48
CA GLY A 785 -8.71 23.80 27.12
C GLY A 785 -8.83 22.59 26.19
N PHE A 786 -8.33 22.67 24.95
CA PHE A 786 -8.30 21.50 24.06
C PHE A 786 -7.14 20.57 24.40
N SER A 787 -7.40 19.25 24.35
CA SER A 787 -6.38 18.23 24.56
C SER A 787 -5.52 18.05 23.30
N CYS A 788 -4.21 18.16 23.44
CA CYS A 788 -3.25 17.76 22.41
C CYS A 788 -2.65 16.39 22.79
N GLN A 789 -2.88 15.39 21.95
CA GLN A 789 -2.39 14.01 22.12
C GLN A 789 -1.52 13.64 20.91
N ASP A 790 -0.60 14.52 20.51
CA ASP A 790 0.24 14.35 19.33
C ASP A 790 1.15 13.12 19.39
N GLU A 791 1.72 12.81 20.55
CA GLU A 791 2.52 11.60 20.74
C GLU A 791 1.68 10.32 20.54
N ALA A 792 0.53 10.23 21.23
CA ALA A 792 -0.36 9.08 21.13
C ALA A 792 -0.92 8.92 19.70
N PHE A 793 -1.30 10.04 19.06
CA PHE A 793 -1.77 10.01 17.69
C PHE A 793 -0.67 9.63 16.69
N ARG A 794 0.57 10.12 16.83
CA ARG A 794 1.68 9.72 15.95
C ARG A 794 1.94 8.22 16.04
N LYS A 795 1.95 7.66 17.25
CA LYS A 795 2.06 6.21 17.49
C LYS A 795 0.91 5.45 16.82
N TRP A 796 -0.33 5.84 17.10
CA TRP A 796 -1.53 5.27 16.47
C TRP A 796 -1.47 5.34 14.94
N ARG A 797 -1.17 6.51 14.37
CA ARG A 797 -1.19 6.73 12.92
C ARG A 797 -0.09 5.98 12.19
N GLN A 798 1.11 5.89 12.77
CA GLN A 798 2.20 5.10 12.20
C GLN A 798 1.83 3.62 12.14
N ALA A 799 1.12 3.13 13.16
CA ALA A 799 0.65 1.75 13.25
C ALA A 799 -0.61 1.44 12.42
N VAL A 800 -1.19 2.41 11.71
CA VAL A 800 -2.32 2.17 10.80
C VAL A 800 -1.88 1.27 9.65
N SER A 801 -2.26 0.01 9.76
CA SER A 801 -1.78 -1.10 8.95
C SER A 801 -2.03 -0.94 7.46
N HIS A 802 -0.95 -1.14 6.70
CA HIS A 802 -0.91 -1.52 5.28
C HIS A 802 -1.21 -3.03 5.13
N CYS A 803 -2.19 -3.54 5.89
CA CYS A 803 -2.71 -4.91 5.75
C CYS A 803 -3.47 -5.07 4.43
#